data_AF-B4N740-F1
#
_entry.id   AF-B4N740-F1
#
_cell.length_a   1.000
_cell.length_b   1.000
_cell.length_c   1.000
_cell.angle_alpha   90.00
_cell.angle_beta   90.00
_cell.angle_gamma   90.00
#
_symmetry.space_group_name_H-M   'P 1'
#
loop_
_entity.id
_entity.type
_entity.pdbx_description
1 polymer ?
#
loop_
_entity_poly.entity_id
_entity_poly.type
_entity_poly.pdbx_seq_one_letter_code
_entity_poly.pdbx_strand_id
1 'polypeptide(L)'
;MKPDFKEAPQEGGRQQLHNVRFYTIRPRGIDCMAYNKSEKSLAVCREGYFIELWNLQHTPYLDRVIYLQRKARVEDLAWSGKRLFTVSLQGKLIEWNVEKGEAVAKISPTGNAIWCVAVNLAGTDLAVGTEEGHINILSIENNEITHKSIFVKQRGRVLCCKFDKSGKRLVTGCEGYVKIWNVAKGTTIHTMTLSDKQVIVWSILVLSDNTIITGDSAGFVSVWNGQNGTQIERQQVLDKNVFALAINEDENRLACSGMQPPLIRILNKTQIKREDATFDRWIKFLQRDPHKHYVKSLAMIPNGRIVSGGQDGILTISPSERMRGYACQHAPFLKGSVVSVAAAQKLVLLRYSNSLHLWRLGTAKQKETIKPGLRMNTLAIGHTEDLLLEQPPQKLVQLNVRQYKFCRASAISPDGKWICYSTHKELRLYRLHTDILSIQRKFQSTTNKLHTDHIIFSADSQRLVVLNQNQAKFFAISEDNLTFLYHVMLGPTITANVNHLLLSPCGNYLVAASSDNVVAIWQHKENRHPNFKLLLTLPRHQAGTTALAMHENEPRLVVAYADGRIVEYDLLNSCFTCESEEYLINTTHSFVIKGIVLDSNNPNMFIVYNELYIYSMEKYSNNEDNHLAKSAKLSKESRAVVAKKPMSLKVKSKILRHHLVHVARLNANELVNVSIQTSNLLASLPPPYERKKFGAS
;
A
#
# COMPACT_ATOMS: atom_id res chain seq x y z
N MET A 1 40.05 -44.01 -15.20
CA MET A 1 38.90 -43.57 -16.02
C MET A 1 37.64 -43.64 -15.17
N LYS A 2 37.25 -42.52 -14.55
CA LYS A 2 35.89 -42.29 -14.06
C LYS A 2 35.23 -41.37 -15.10
N PRO A 3 34.02 -41.67 -15.58
CA PRO A 3 33.38 -40.80 -16.55
C PRO A 3 32.94 -39.52 -15.85
N ASP A 4 33.56 -38.40 -16.21
CA ASP A 4 33.06 -37.07 -15.92
C ASP A 4 31.72 -36.90 -16.64
N PHE A 5 30.61 -37.09 -15.92
CA PHE A 5 29.33 -36.56 -16.33
C PHE A 5 29.41 -35.03 -16.24
N LYS A 6 29.96 -34.39 -17.28
CA LYS A 6 29.68 -32.99 -17.53
C LYS A 6 28.19 -32.91 -17.90
N GLU A 7 27.38 -32.46 -16.94
CA GLU A 7 26.04 -31.97 -17.23
C GLU A 7 26.14 -31.01 -18.42
N ALA A 8 25.40 -31.32 -19.49
CA ALA A 8 25.25 -30.40 -20.60
C ALA A 8 24.71 -29.07 -20.05
N PRO A 9 25.25 -27.91 -20.48
CA PRO A 9 24.69 -26.62 -20.07
C PRO A 9 23.23 -26.60 -20.52
N GLN A 10 22.31 -26.58 -19.55
CA GLN A 10 20.88 -26.52 -19.81
C GLN A 10 20.59 -25.26 -20.64
N GLU A 11 20.10 -25.46 -21.87
CA GLU A 11 19.69 -24.39 -22.79
C GLU A 11 18.52 -23.52 -22.24
N GLY A 12 17.98 -23.85 -21.05
CA GLY A 12 16.77 -23.28 -20.45
C GLY A 12 16.98 -22.07 -19.53
N GLY A 13 17.83 -21.11 -19.92
CA GLY A 13 18.18 -19.97 -19.06
C GLY A 13 17.56 -18.62 -19.42
N ARG A 14 17.08 -18.44 -20.65
CA ARG A 14 16.67 -17.13 -21.18
C ARG A 14 15.16 -16.95 -21.11
N GLN A 15 14.74 -15.88 -20.46
CA GLN A 15 13.35 -15.45 -20.43
C GLN A 15 13.16 -14.17 -21.23
N GLN A 16 12.21 -14.21 -22.16
CA GLN A 16 11.77 -13.06 -22.94
C GLN A 16 10.68 -12.32 -22.18
N LEU A 17 10.79 -11.00 -22.12
CA LEU A 17 9.96 -10.17 -21.25
C LEU A 17 9.11 -9.18 -22.08
N HIS A 18 7.80 -9.38 -22.06
CA HIS A 18 6.85 -8.38 -22.54
C HIS A 18 6.77 -7.22 -21.55
N ASN A 19 7.21 -6.04 -21.98
CA ASN A 19 7.26 -4.84 -21.15
C ASN A 19 6.03 -3.94 -21.37
N VAL A 20 4.97 -4.13 -20.57
CA VAL A 20 3.74 -3.37 -20.69
C VAL A 20 3.86 -2.03 -19.94
N ARG A 21 3.91 -0.93 -20.70
CA ARG A 21 4.05 0.45 -20.19
C ARG A 21 2.85 1.36 -20.46
N PHE A 22 1.87 0.88 -21.22
CA PHE A 22 0.66 1.63 -21.56
C PHE A 22 -0.42 1.59 -20.46
N TYR A 23 -0.14 0.94 -19.33
CA TYR A 23 -1.05 0.94 -18.18
C TYR A 23 -0.91 2.26 -17.39
N THR A 24 -1.95 3.09 -17.43
CA THR A 24 -1.91 4.45 -16.88
C THR A 24 -3.07 4.71 -15.91
N ILE A 25 -2.78 4.80 -14.61
CA ILE A 25 -3.79 5.14 -13.61
C ILE A 25 -3.78 6.65 -13.38
N ARG A 26 -4.96 7.27 -13.30
CA ARG A 26 -5.07 8.67 -12.87
C ARG A 26 -4.60 8.78 -11.40
N PRO A 27 -3.60 9.61 -11.08
CA PRO A 27 -3.20 9.88 -9.71
C PRO A 27 -4.39 10.45 -8.94
N ARG A 28 -4.50 10.02 -7.69
CA ARG A 28 -5.50 10.52 -6.75
C ARG A 28 -4.76 11.24 -5.65
N GLY A 29 -4.96 12.55 -5.56
CA GLY A 29 -4.27 13.39 -4.59
C GLY A 29 -4.47 12.87 -3.17
N ILE A 30 -3.46 12.95 -2.32
CA ILE A 30 -3.60 12.64 -0.90
C ILE A 30 -4.12 13.91 -0.21
N ASP A 31 -5.34 13.83 0.33
CA ASP A 31 -6.00 14.98 0.97
C ASP A 31 -5.57 15.14 2.43
N CYS A 32 -5.53 14.05 3.19
CA CYS A 32 -5.13 14.03 4.60
C CYS A 32 -4.56 12.66 5.01
N MET A 33 -3.77 12.64 6.09
CA MET A 33 -3.23 11.42 6.67
C MET A 33 -3.13 11.52 8.19
N ALA A 34 -3.22 10.39 8.88
CA ALA A 34 -3.05 10.30 10.32
C ALA A 34 -2.25 9.05 10.69
N TYR A 35 -1.16 9.24 11.42
CA TYR A 35 -0.32 8.15 11.92
C TYR A 35 -0.80 7.68 13.29
N ASN A 36 -0.92 6.37 13.44
CA ASN A 36 -1.22 5.70 14.69
C ASN A 36 0.07 5.12 15.27
N LYS A 37 0.54 5.71 16.38
CA LYS A 37 1.78 5.31 17.03
C LYS A 37 1.69 3.92 17.70
N SER A 38 0.54 3.54 18.25
CA SER A 38 0.40 2.27 18.99
C SER A 38 0.45 1.07 18.04
N GLU A 39 -0.29 1.15 16.93
CA GLU A 39 -0.38 0.06 15.94
C GLU A 39 0.66 0.19 14.82
N LYS A 40 1.50 1.23 14.85
CA LYS A 40 2.43 1.60 13.76
C LYS A 40 1.73 1.57 12.39
N SER A 41 0.51 2.10 12.34
CA SER A 41 -0.32 2.14 11.14
C SER A 41 -0.55 3.56 10.67
N LEU A 42 -0.78 3.75 9.38
CA LEU A 42 -1.01 5.05 8.78
C LEU A 42 -2.32 5.01 7.99
N ALA A 43 -3.26 5.87 8.35
CA ALA A 43 -4.44 6.14 7.55
C ALA A 43 -4.13 7.23 6.53
N VAL A 44 -4.41 6.96 5.26
CA VAL A 44 -4.23 7.91 4.15
C VAL A 44 -5.55 8.04 3.41
N CYS A 45 -6.11 9.25 3.38
CA CYS A 45 -7.28 9.52 2.54
C CYS A 45 -6.84 10.14 1.21
N ARG A 46 -7.32 9.54 0.11
CA ARG A 46 -7.09 10.04 -1.24
C ARG A 46 -8.34 10.70 -1.79
N GLU A 47 -8.13 11.54 -2.81
CA GLU A 47 -9.18 12.07 -3.68
C GLU A 47 -10.00 10.89 -4.23
N GLY A 48 -11.22 10.74 -3.71
CA GLY A 48 -12.05 9.59 -3.99
C GLY A 48 -12.86 9.13 -2.77
N TYR A 49 -13.24 7.86 -2.78
CA TYR A 49 -14.15 7.26 -1.81
C TYR A 49 -13.47 6.15 -1.00
N PHE A 50 -12.23 6.31 -0.58
CA PHE A 50 -11.56 5.27 0.20
C PHE A 50 -10.43 5.82 1.07
N ILE A 51 -10.21 5.11 2.18
CA ILE A 51 -9.12 5.32 3.12
C ILE A 51 -8.19 4.12 3.00
N GLU A 52 -6.93 4.38 2.72
CA GLU A 52 -5.88 3.37 2.73
C GLU A 52 -5.30 3.24 4.13
N LEU A 53 -5.13 2.00 4.59
CA LEU A 53 -4.47 1.67 5.84
C LEU A 53 -3.15 0.98 5.53
N TRP A 54 -2.07 1.66 5.85
CA TRP A 54 -0.71 1.22 5.64
C TRP A 54 -0.14 0.68 6.96
N ASN A 55 0.49 -0.49 6.90
CA ASN A 55 1.24 -1.04 8.02
C ASN A 55 2.71 -0.59 7.90
N LEU A 56 3.25 0.00 8.97
CA LEU A 56 4.61 0.54 9.05
C LEU A 56 5.45 -0.14 10.16
N GLN A 57 5.03 -1.32 10.63
CA GLN A 57 5.77 -2.07 11.66
C GLN A 57 7.11 -2.58 11.14
N HIS A 58 7.11 -3.12 9.92
CA HIS A 58 8.29 -3.53 9.16
C HIS A 58 8.39 -2.65 7.91
N THR A 59 8.65 -3.22 6.74
CA THR A 59 8.61 -2.45 5.50
C THR A 59 7.18 -1.99 5.19
N PRO A 60 6.99 -0.73 4.80
CA PRO A 60 5.68 -0.17 4.47
C PRO A 60 4.94 -0.98 3.42
N TYR A 61 3.69 -1.38 3.71
CA TYR A 61 2.79 -1.97 2.71
C TYR A 61 1.34 -1.58 2.95
N LEU A 62 0.55 -1.60 1.87
CA LEU A 62 -0.89 -1.38 1.91
C LEU A 62 -1.58 -2.63 2.46
N ASP A 63 -2.01 -2.56 3.71
CA ASP A 63 -2.69 -3.65 4.41
C ASP A 63 -4.16 -3.70 3.98
N ARG A 64 -4.90 -2.60 4.17
CA ARG A 64 -6.36 -2.55 3.98
C ARG A 64 -6.83 -1.28 3.28
N VAL A 65 -8.06 -1.35 2.74
CA VAL A 65 -8.76 -0.21 2.13
C VAL A 65 -10.20 -0.19 2.63
N ILE A 66 -10.59 0.91 3.26
CA ILE A 66 -11.98 1.17 3.68
C ILE A 66 -12.66 1.97 2.58
N TYR A 67 -13.80 1.50 2.09
CA TYR A 67 -14.54 2.19 1.01
C TYR A 67 -15.66 3.04 1.58
N LEU A 68 -15.61 4.34 1.28
CA LEU A 68 -16.59 5.34 1.69
C LEU A 68 -17.86 5.24 0.82
N GLN A 69 -19.02 5.53 1.41
CA GLN A 69 -20.28 5.66 0.67
C GLN A 69 -20.32 6.98 -0.13
N ARG A 70 -21.17 7.04 -1.17
CA ARG A 70 -21.16 8.09 -2.21
C ARG A 70 -21.03 9.52 -1.65
N LYS A 71 -20.17 10.32 -2.31
CA LYS A 71 -19.95 11.77 -2.16
C LYS A 71 -19.20 12.24 -0.89
N ALA A 72 -18.71 11.36 -0.02
CA ALA A 72 -17.98 11.81 1.17
C ALA A 72 -16.52 12.15 0.82
N ARG A 73 -16.19 13.44 0.73
CA ARG A 73 -14.81 13.93 0.78
C ARG A 73 -14.42 14.08 2.24
N VAL A 74 -13.39 13.35 2.66
CA VAL A 74 -12.85 13.42 4.02
C VAL A 74 -11.83 14.55 4.05
N GLU A 75 -11.99 15.48 4.97
CA GLU A 75 -11.06 16.61 5.13
C GLU A 75 -9.98 16.30 6.16
N ASP A 76 -10.31 15.56 7.22
CA ASP A 76 -9.38 15.28 8.31
C ASP A 76 -9.64 13.92 8.97
N LEU A 77 -8.59 13.38 9.59
CA LEU A 77 -8.49 12.03 10.15
C LEU A 77 -7.90 12.12 11.56
N ALA A 78 -8.45 11.34 12.51
CA ALA A 78 -7.85 11.22 13.84
C ALA A 78 -7.93 9.79 14.38
N TRP A 79 -6.90 9.40 15.12
CA TRP A 79 -6.83 8.12 15.83
C TRP A 79 -7.03 8.33 17.34
N SER A 80 -7.78 7.43 17.98
CA SER A 80 -7.78 7.24 19.44
C SER A 80 -7.55 5.75 19.73
N GLY A 81 -6.31 5.39 20.08
CA GLY A 81 -5.90 3.99 20.17
C GLY A 81 -6.16 3.25 18.85
N LYS A 82 -7.04 2.24 18.86
CA LYS A 82 -7.44 1.45 17.67
C LYS A 82 -8.61 2.06 16.87
N ARG A 83 -9.23 3.14 17.38
CA ARG A 83 -10.42 3.76 16.77
C ARG A 83 -10.00 4.82 15.76
N LEU A 84 -10.58 4.76 14.56
CA LEU A 84 -10.35 5.73 13.49
C LEU A 84 -11.59 6.60 13.28
N PHE A 85 -11.39 7.91 13.31
CA PHE A 85 -12.43 8.91 13.07
C PHE A 85 -12.13 9.68 11.78
N THR A 86 -13.19 9.95 11.02
CA THR A 86 -13.13 10.80 9.84
C THR A 86 -14.16 11.90 9.90
N VAL A 87 -13.79 13.08 9.43
CA VAL A 87 -14.73 14.18 9.22
C VAL A 87 -14.80 14.57 7.76
N SER A 88 -15.97 15.08 7.35
CA SER A 88 -16.25 15.40 5.96
C SER A 88 -16.99 16.71 5.80
N LEU A 89 -16.89 17.32 4.61
CA LEU A 89 -17.67 18.49 4.21
C LEU A 89 -19.18 18.24 4.14
N GLN A 90 -19.63 16.98 4.29
CA GLN A 90 -21.05 16.65 4.41
C GLN A 90 -21.61 16.83 5.83
N GLY A 91 -20.78 17.31 6.77
CA GLY A 91 -21.19 17.47 8.16
C GLY A 91 -21.35 16.15 8.92
N LYS A 92 -20.53 15.15 8.55
CA LYS A 92 -20.54 13.84 9.21
C LYS A 92 -19.18 13.54 9.82
N LEU A 93 -19.20 13.25 11.12
CA LEU A 93 -18.17 12.53 11.85
C LEU A 93 -18.52 11.04 11.80
N ILE A 94 -17.59 10.22 11.34
CA ILE A 94 -17.78 8.76 11.21
C ILE A 94 -16.67 8.06 11.97
N GLU A 95 -17.05 7.12 12.83
CA GLU A 95 -16.14 6.14 13.42
C GLU A 95 -16.13 4.87 12.59
N TRP A 96 -14.93 4.35 12.34
CA TRP A 96 -14.73 3.17 11.51
C TRP A 96 -14.26 1.96 12.32
N ASN A 97 -14.90 0.82 12.06
CA ASN A 97 -14.33 -0.47 12.39
C ASN A 97 -13.27 -0.78 11.33
N VAL A 98 -12.01 -0.65 11.70
CA VAL A 98 -10.86 -0.85 10.82
C VAL A 98 -10.76 -2.30 10.30
N GLU A 99 -11.15 -3.28 11.12
CA GLU A 99 -11.06 -4.70 10.76
C GLU A 99 -12.08 -5.10 9.70
N LYS A 100 -13.33 -4.63 9.87
CA LYS A 100 -14.45 -4.93 8.95
C LYS A 100 -14.56 -3.94 7.79
N GLY A 101 -13.97 -2.75 7.92
CA GLY A 101 -14.11 -1.66 6.97
C GLY A 101 -15.52 -1.06 6.93
N GLU A 102 -16.25 -1.14 8.04
CA GLU A 102 -17.63 -0.66 8.17
C GLU A 102 -17.71 0.51 9.16
N ALA A 103 -18.68 1.42 8.95
CA ALA A 103 -18.93 2.52 9.86
C ALA A 103 -19.65 2.02 11.12
N VAL A 104 -19.09 2.28 12.30
CA VAL A 104 -19.67 1.92 13.60
C VAL A 104 -20.67 2.98 14.04
N ALA A 105 -20.26 4.25 14.02
CA ALA A 105 -21.07 5.38 14.42
C ALA A 105 -21.03 6.49 13.37
N LYS A 106 -22.14 7.21 13.21
CA LYS A 106 -22.27 8.37 12.32
C LYS A 106 -22.96 9.49 13.08
N ILE A 107 -22.28 10.61 13.22
CA ILE A 107 -22.75 11.75 14.01
C ILE A 107 -22.71 12.99 13.14
N SER A 108 -23.67 13.87 13.34
CA SER A 108 -23.73 15.18 12.69
C SER A 108 -23.61 16.27 13.74
N PRO A 109 -22.36 16.67 14.10
CA PRO A 109 -22.10 17.81 14.96
C PRO A 109 -22.74 19.10 14.43
N THR A 110 -22.98 20.06 15.32
CA THR A 110 -23.58 21.35 14.98
C THR A 110 -22.63 22.19 14.13
N GLY A 111 -23.13 22.86 13.08
CA GLY A 111 -22.35 23.79 12.23
C GLY A 111 -22.07 23.31 10.80
N ASN A 112 -22.83 22.33 10.30
CA ASN A 112 -22.78 21.82 8.93
C ASN A 112 -21.41 21.22 8.55
N ALA A 113 -20.77 21.67 7.47
CA ALA A 113 -19.53 21.10 6.96
C ALA A 113 -18.43 21.10 8.03
N ILE A 114 -17.70 19.99 8.14
CA ILE A 114 -16.65 19.81 9.14
C ILE A 114 -15.30 19.84 8.44
N TRP A 115 -14.38 20.63 8.98
CA TRP A 115 -13.06 20.86 8.39
C TRP A 115 -11.93 20.16 9.14
N CYS A 116 -12.03 20.06 10.46
CA CYS A 116 -10.94 19.51 11.27
C CYS A 116 -11.45 18.69 12.45
N VAL A 117 -10.59 17.76 12.89
CA VAL A 117 -10.82 16.92 14.05
C VAL A 117 -9.54 16.74 14.86
N ALA A 118 -9.65 16.77 16.19
CA ALA A 118 -8.54 16.46 17.07
C ALA A 118 -9.01 15.58 18.23
N VAL A 119 -8.18 14.63 18.63
CA VAL A 119 -8.36 13.81 19.83
C VAL A 119 -7.37 14.30 20.89
N ASN A 120 -7.82 14.38 22.14
CA ASN A 120 -6.92 14.72 23.25
C ASN A 120 -5.93 13.56 23.54
N LEU A 121 -4.82 13.85 24.22
CA LEU A 121 -3.80 12.83 24.47
C LEU A 121 -4.31 11.64 25.31
N ALA A 122 -5.28 11.90 26.20
CA ALA A 122 -5.92 10.86 27.01
C ALA A 122 -6.86 9.94 26.21
N GLY A 123 -7.23 10.29 24.98
CA GLY A 123 -8.14 9.53 24.14
C GLY A 123 -9.60 9.56 24.62
N THR A 124 -9.98 10.55 25.43
CA THR A 124 -11.29 10.67 26.07
C THR A 124 -12.21 11.68 25.41
N ASP A 125 -11.66 12.74 24.80
CA ASP A 125 -12.43 13.82 24.17
C ASP A 125 -11.97 14.04 22.72
N LEU A 126 -12.94 14.38 21.87
CA LEU A 126 -12.76 14.70 20.46
C LEU A 126 -13.32 16.11 20.19
N ALA A 127 -12.50 16.98 19.60
CA ALA A 127 -12.89 18.32 19.16
C ALA A 127 -13.17 18.32 17.65
N VAL A 128 -14.28 18.95 17.26
CA VAL A 128 -14.71 19.07 15.86
C VAL A 128 -14.91 20.54 15.51
N GLY A 129 -14.17 21.02 14.51
CA GLY A 129 -14.30 22.38 13.97
C GLY A 129 -15.11 22.42 12.67
N THR A 130 -16.04 23.38 12.58
CA THR A 130 -17.03 23.46 11.50
C THR A 130 -16.94 24.74 10.66
N GLU A 131 -17.60 24.72 9.50
CA GLU A 131 -17.75 25.83 8.56
C GLU A 131 -18.36 27.07 9.21
N GLU A 132 -19.36 26.88 10.07
CA GLU A 132 -20.07 27.99 10.71
C GLU A 132 -19.39 28.52 11.97
N GLY A 133 -18.18 28.04 12.30
CA GLY A 133 -17.44 28.52 13.47
C GLY A 133 -17.86 27.88 14.79
N HIS A 134 -18.64 26.78 14.76
CA HIS A 134 -18.90 25.97 15.94
C HIS A 134 -17.73 25.02 16.22
N ILE A 135 -17.38 24.90 17.50
CA ILE A 135 -16.44 23.91 18.01
C ILE A 135 -17.25 22.97 18.90
N ASN A 136 -17.39 21.72 18.48
CA ASN A 136 -18.12 20.69 19.22
C ASN A 136 -17.11 19.82 19.97
N ILE A 137 -17.32 19.60 21.26
CA ILE A 137 -16.57 18.64 22.06
C ILE A 137 -17.45 17.41 22.29
N LEU A 138 -16.93 16.25 21.91
CA LEU A 138 -17.58 14.96 22.06
C LEU A 138 -16.75 14.11 23.01
N SER A 139 -17.38 13.44 23.97
CA SER A 139 -16.72 12.37 24.73
C SER A 139 -16.68 11.11 23.87
N ILE A 140 -15.54 10.43 23.88
CA ILE A 140 -15.32 9.16 23.21
C ILE A 140 -14.97 8.05 24.23
N GLU A 141 -15.32 8.23 25.49
CA GLU A 141 -15.11 7.21 26.53
C GLU A 141 -16.05 6.00 26.34
N ASN A 142 -15.69 4.86 26.95
CA ASN A 142 -16.49 3.64 26.94
C ASN A 142 -16.85 3.09 25.55
N ASN A 143 -16.06 3.41 24.52
CA ASN A 143 -16.30 3.06 23.11
C ASN A 143 -17.62 3.61 22.54
N GLU A 144 -18.18 4.64 23.15
CA GLU A 144 -19.33 5.37 22.63
C GLU A 144 -18.87 6.75 22.16
N ILE A 145 -19.77 7.49 21.53
CA ILE A 145 -19.54 8.90 21.22
C ILE A 145 -20.75 9.69 21.69
N THR A 146 -20.54 10.56 22.67
CA THR A 146 -21.59 11.39 23.25
C THR A 146 -21.23 12.85 23.15
N HIS A 147 -22.22 13.70 22.98
CA HIS A 147 -22.00 15.15 22.91
C HIS A 147 -21.76 15.72 24.31
N LYS A 148 -20.63 16.42 24.50
CA LYS A 148 -20.22 16.98 25.80
C LYS A 148 -20.53 18.47 25.90
N SER A 149 -20.07 19.27 24.95
CA SER A 149 -20.29 20.72 24.95
C SER A 149 -20.07 21.36 23.58
N ILE A 150 -20.60 22.57 23.40
CA ILE A 150 -20.32 23.43 22.24
C ILE A 150 -19.72 24.73 22.79
N PHE A 151 -18.59 25.15 22.26
CA PHE A 151 -17.97 26.40 22.68
C PHE A 151 -18.70 27.61 22.12
N VAL A 152 -18.43 28.79 22.69
CA VAL A 152 -18.93 30.05 22.15
C VAL A 152 -18.55 30.16 20.67
N LYS A 153 -19.56 30.40 19.82
CA LYS A 153 -19.40 30.48 18.37
C LYS A 153 -18.31 31.49 18.00
N GLN A 154 -17.34 31.07 17.20
CA GLN A 154 -16.35 31.99 16.64
C GLN A 154 -16.76 32.50 15.26
N ARG A 155 -16.18 33.62 14.84
CA ARG A 155 -16.48 34.23 13.54
C ARG A 155 -15.64 33.57 12.45
N GLY A 156 -16.31 32.96 11.47
CA GLY A 156 -15.65 32.29 10.36
C GLY A 156 -15.34 30.82 10.65
N ARG A 157 -14.76 30.16 9.65
CA ARG A 157 -14.54 28.71 9.61
C ARG A 157 -13.47 28.27 10.60
N VAL A 158 -13.69 27.12 11.24
CA VAL A 158 -12.67 26.46 12.07
C VAL A 158 -11.90 25.47 11.21
N LEU A 159 -10.72 25.86 10.71
CA LEU A 159 -10.01 25.09 9.69
C LEU A 159 -9.03 24.06 10.24
N CYS A 160 -8.51 24.31 11.44
CA CYS A 160 -7.65 23.37 12.15
C CYS A 160 -7.84 23.52 13.67
N CYS A 161 -7.66 22.41 14.40
CA CYS A 161 -7.70 22.41 15.85
C CYS A 161 -6.72 21.38 16.42
N LYS A 162 -6.18 21.65 17.62
CA LYS A 162 -5.35 20.71 18.40
C LYS A 162 -5.51 20.97 19.90
N PHE A 163 -5.60 19.90 20.68
CA PHE A 163 -5.51 19.99 22.14
C PHE A 163 -4.08 20.24 22.59
N ASP A 164 -3.93 20.84 23.76
CA ASP A 164 -2.67 20.81 24.49
C ASP A 164 -2.44 19.43 25.12
N LYS A 165 -1.22 19.20 25.63
CA LYS A 165 -0.85 17.93 26.27
C LYS A 165 -1.73 17.57 27.46
N SER A 166 -2.26 18.57 28.18
CA SER A 166 -3.13 18.36 29.33
C SER A 166 -4.59 18.06 28.96
N GLY A 167 -5.00 18.35 27.72
CA GLY A 167 -6.39 18.29 27.27
C GLY A 167 -7.28 19.40 27.85
N LYS A 168 -6.75 20.32 28.66
CA LYS A 168 -7.51 21.42 29.29
C LYS A 168 -7.61 22.64 28.38
N ARG A 169 -6.75 22.75 27.37
CA ARG A 169 -6.75 23.82 26.38
C ARG A 169 -6.93 23.26 24.97
N LEU A 170 -7.68 23.98 24.16
CA LEU A 170 -7.82 23.69 22.74
C LEU A 170 -7.34 24.92 21.95
N VAL A 171 -6.51 24.70 20.95
CA VAL A 171 -6.07 25.74 20.03
C VAL A 171 -6.80 25.56 18.71
N THR A 172 -7.37 26.64 18.16
CA THR A 172 -8.08 26.63 16.87
C THR A 172 -7.57 27.70 15.94
N GLY A 173 -7.45 27.38 14.65
CA GLY A 173 -7.07 28.29 13.59
C GLY A 173 -8.26 28.60 12.67
N CYS A 174 -8.31 29.85 12.22
CA CYS A 174 -9.32 30.35 11.30
C CYS A 174 -8.73 31.45 10.40
N GLU A 175 -9.57 32.26 9.77
CA GLU A 175 -9.14 33.41 8.97
C GLU A 175 -8.76 34.58 9.89
N GLY A 176 -7.48 34.98 9.84
CA GLY A 176 -6.93 36.17 10.48
C GLY A 176 -6.51 35.99 11.95
N TYR A 177 -6.90 34.91 12.62
CA TYR A 177 -6.56 34.70 14.02
C TYR A 177 -6.46 33.23 14.45
N VAL A 178 -5.78 33.02 15.58
CA VAL A 178 -5.67 31.76 16.31
C VAL A 178 -6.24 31.97 17.70
N LYS A 179 -7.08 31.06 18.19
CA LYS A 179 -7.66 31.14 19.54
C LYS A 179 -7.20 29.99 20.42
N ILE A 180 -7.02 30.31 21.70
CA ILE A 180 -6.81 29.33 22.77
C ILE A 180 -8.07 29.32 23.62
N TRP A 181 -8.64 28.13 23.83
CA TRP A 181 -9.88 27.92 24.55
C TRP A 181 -9.65 27.17 25.84
N ASN A 182 -10.43 27.49 26.86
CA ASN A 182 -10.56 26.65 28.05
C ASN A 182 -11.58 25.55 27.75
N VAL A 183 -11.16 24.29 27.78
CA VAL A 183 -12.03 23.17 27.38
C VAL A 183 -13.18 22.94 28.35
N ALA A 184 -12.94 23.14 29.65
CA ALA A 184 -13.97 22.95 30.68
C ALA A 184 -15.04 24.05 30.64
N LYS A 185 -14.65 25.29 30.37
CA LYS A 185 -15.56 26.46 30.35
C LYS A 185 -16.15 26.75 28.97
N GLY A 186 -15.51 26.27 27.89
CA GLY A 186 -15.87 26.59 26.51
C GLY A 186 -15.67 28.06 26.12
N THR A 187 -14.83 28.79 26.86
CA THR A 187 -14.55 30.23 26.68
C THR A 187 -13.15 30.46 26.13
N THR A 188 -12.98 31.54 25.37
CA THR A 188 -11.66 31.95 24.85
C THR A 188 -10.78 32.49 25.99
N ILE A 189 -9.52 32.04 26.03
CA ILE A 189 -8.46 32.54 26.93
C ILE A 189 -7.66 33.63 26.21
N HIS A 190 -7.19 33.32 25.00
CA HIS A 190 -6.40 34.23 24.17
C HIS A 190 -6.91 34.25 22.73
N THR A 191 -6.86 35.43 22.10
CA THR A 191 -7.04 35.61 20.65
C THR A 191 -5.75 36.21 20.10
N MET A 192 -5.05 35.44 19.28
CA MET A 192 -3.77 35.81 18.68
C MET A 192 -4.02 36.21 17.22
N THR A 193 -3.90 37.49 16.90
CA THR A 193 -4.15 38.01 15.55
C THR A 193 -2.92 37.91 14.67
N LEU A 194 -3.11 37.50 13.42
CA LEU A 194 -2.08 37.53 12.40
C LEU A 194 -1.95 38.97 11.84
N SER A 195 -0.84 39.26 11.17
CA SER A 195 -0.60 40.61 10.63
C SER A 195 -1.63 41.09 9.61
N ASP A 196 -2.29 40.15 8.93
CA ASP A 196 -3.30 40.43 7.93
C ASP A 196 -4.54 39.57 8.21
N LYS A 197 -5.71 40.22 8.21
CA LYS A 197 -7.01 39.62 8.53
C LYS A 197 -7.50 38.65 7.45
N GLN A 198 -6.95 38.70 6.23
CA GLN A 198 -7.31 37.79 5.14
C GLN A 198 -6.47 36.51 5.12
N VAL A 199 -5.47 36.39 6.00
CA VAL A 199 -4.60 35.22 6.05
C VAL A 199 -5.30 34.04 6.72
N ILE A 200 -5.24 32.87 6.09
CA ILE A 200 -5.91 31.65 6.53
C ILE A 200 -4.91 30.78 7.29
N VAL A 201 -5.26 30.31 8.49
CA VAL A 201 -4.44 29.32 9.22
C VAL A 201 -4.86 27.91 8.83
N TRP A 202 -3.98 27.22 8.11
CA TRP A 202 -4.25 25.88 7.58
C TRP A 202 -3.85 24.77 8.55
N SER A 203 -2.80 24.99 9.35
CA SER A 203 -2.23 23.95 10.19
C SER A 203 -1.74 24.50 11.53
N ILE A 204 -1.90 23.67 12.57
CA ILE A 204 -1.52 23.98 13.95
C ILE A 204 -0.84 22.77 14.59
N LEU A 205 0.19 23.04 15.38
CA LEU A 205 0.77 22.12 16.35
C LEU A 205 0.81 22.80 17.71
N VAL A 206 0.68 22.01 18.77
CA VAL A 206 0.86 22.43 20.16
C VAL A 206 1.91 21.52 20.77
N LEU A 207 3.02 22.11 21.21
CA LEU A 207 4.14 21.39 21.82
C LEU A 207 3.91 21.12 23.30
N SER A 208 4.73 20.25 23.90
CA SER A 208 4.67 19.88 25.31
C SER A 208 4.90 21.06 26.25
N ASP A 209 5.66 22.07 25.82
CA ASP A 209 5.90 23.32 26.55
C ASP A 209 4.79 24.38 26.37
N ASN A 210 3.69 24.02 25.71
CA ASN A 210 2.60 24.91 25.27
C ASN A 210 3.01 25.95 24.21
N THR A 211 4.14 25.78 23.54
CA THR A 211 4.43 26.54 22.32
C THR A 211 3.46 26.13 21.23
N ILE A 212 2.88 27.11 20.54
CA ILE A 212 1.96 26.89 19.42
C ILE A 212 2.69 27.24 18.14
N ILE A 213 2.60 26.36 17.14
CA ILE A 213 3.20 26.57 15.82
C ILE A 213 2.08 26.56 14.79
N THR A 214 2.00 27.59 13.96
CA THR A 214 0.93 27.76 12.97
C THR A 214 1.49 27.97 11.58
N GLY A 215 0.90 27.32 10.57
CA GLY A 215 1.21 27.51 9.16
C GLY A 215 0.05 28.20 8.42
N ASP A 216 0.36 29.22 7.63
CA ASP A 216 -0.66 30.10 7.05
C ASP A 216 -0.68 30.20 5.51
N SER A 217 -1.71 30.85 4.95
CA SER A 217 -1.89 31.03 3.50
C SER A 217 -0.84 31.91 2.83
N ALA A 218 -0.15 32.76 3.59
CA ALA A 218 0.91 33.62 3.11
C ALA A 218 2.29 32.93 3.08
N GLY A 219 2.37 31.64 3.44
CA GLY A 219 3.61 30.88 3.40
C GLY A 219 4.48 31.04 4.66
N PHE A 220 3.93 31.62 5.72
CA PHE A 220 4.64 31.79 6.99
C PHE A 220 4.37 30.64 7.96
N VAL A 221 5.41 30.31 8.72
CA VAL A 221 5.29 29.60 9.99
C VAL A 221 5.47 30.63 11.10
N SER A 222 4.50 30.69 12.00
CA SER A 222 4.53 31.55 13.18
C SER A 222 4.57 30.70 14.44
N VAL A 223 5.37 31.14 15.41
CA VAL A 223 5.55 30.46 16.70
C VAL A 223 5.04 31.40 17.79
N TRP A 224 4.21 30.87 18.69
CA TRP A 224 3.52 31.63 19.72
C TRP A 224 3.74 31.01 21.09
N ASN A 225 3.82 31.85 22.10
CA ASN A 225 3.80 31.41 23.49
C ASN A 225 2.33 31.18 23.90
N GLY A 226 1.94 29.93 24.13
CA GLY A 226 0.57 29.58 24.49
C GLY A 226 0.16 29.93 25.93
N GLN A 227 1.08 30.41 26.77
CA GLN A 227 0.78 30.85 28.14
C GLN A 227 0.24 32.28 28.19
N ASN A 228 0.82 33.18 27.38
CA ASN A 228 0.47 34.60 27.36
C ASN A 228 -0.17 35.04 26.01
N GLY A 229 -0.15 34.19 24.99
CA GLY A 229 -0.74 34.46 23.67
C GLY A 229 0.09 35.39 22.77
N THR A 230 1.40 35.52 23.02
CA THR A 230 2.26 36.44 22.23
C THR A 230 3.02 35.72 21.13
N GLN A 231 3.23 36.38 19.99
CA GLN A 231 4.07 35.87 18.91
C GLN A 231 5.55 35.94 19.30
N ILE A 232 6.25 34.81 19.20
CA ILE A 232 7.70 34.69 19.47
C ILE A 232 8.49 34.86 18.18
N GLU A 233 8.10 34.14 17.13
CA GLU A 233 8.82 34.08 15.87
C GLU A 233 7.85 34.08 14.68
N ARG A 234 8.32 34.63 13.56
CA ARG A 234 7.66 34.53 12.27
C ARG A 234 8.70 34.33 11.18
N GLN A 235 8.57 33.25 10.41
CA GLN A 235 9.50 32.92 9.34
C GLN A 235 8.74 32.56 8.06
N GLN A 236 9.15 33.15 6.94
CA GLN A 236 8.65 32.75 5.63
C GLN A 236 9.34 31.45 5.19
N VAL A 237 8.57 30.37 5.13
CA VAL A 237 9.07 29.04 4.76
C VAL A 237 8.67 28.65 3.35
N LEU A 238 7.59 29.22 2.82
CA LEU A 238 7.07 28.97 1.49
C LEU A 238 6.62 30.30 0.87
N ASP A 239 6.37 30.30 -0.43
CA ASP A 239 5.86 31.49 -1.13
C ASP A 239 4.36 31.64 -0.90
N LYS A 240 3.65 30.53 -0.67
CA LYS A 240 2.21 30.44 -0.42
C LYS A 240 1.86 29.22 0.44
N ASN A 241 0.68 29.27 1.07
CA ASN A 241 -0.06 28.18 1.72
C ASN A 241 0.82 27.09 2.37
N VAL A 242 1.04 27.19 3.69
CA VAL A 242 1.59 26.11 4.50
C VAL A 242 0.46 25.17 4.93
N PHE A 243 0.17 24.16 4.10
CA PHE A 243 -0.96 23.25 4.33
C PHE A 243 -0.77 22.33 5.54
N ALA A 244 0.45 21.84 5.78
CA ALA A 244 0.70 20.85 6.80
C ALA A 244 1.98 21.11 7.59
N LEU A 245 1.92 20.79 8.88
CA LEU A 245 3.02 20.81 9.83
C LEU A 245 3.10 19.44 10.53
N ALA A 246 4.32 18.97 10.79
CA ALA A 246 4.57 17.77 11.59
C ALA A 246 5.81 17.93 12.46
N ILE A 247 5.75 17.48 13.72
CA ILE A 247 6.85 17.54 14.69
C ILE A 247 7.27 16.13 15.11
N ASN A 248 8.54 15.94 15.46
CA ASN A 248 9.05 14.67 15.97
C ASN A 248 8.80 14.55 17.47
N GLU A 249 9.05 13.35 17.99
CA GLU A 249 8.80 13.02 19.40
C GLU A 249 9.62 13.88 20.36
N ASP A 250 10.85 14.23 19.97
CA ASP A 250 11.74 15.09 20.77
C ASP A 250 11.40 16.59 20.67
N GLU A 251 10.37 16.95 19.88
CA GLU A 251 9.93 18.34 19.64
C GLU A 251 11.03 19.31 19.18
N ASN A 252 12.04 18.79 18.49
CA ASN A 252 13.21 19.54 18.03
C ASN A 252 13.34 19.62 16.50
N ARG A 253 12.51 18.90 15.74
CA ARG A 253 12.43 18.96 14.27
C ARG A 253 11.00 19.23 13.83
N LEU A 254 10.82 20.28 13.06
CA LEU A 254 9.54 20.68 12.47
C LEU A 254 9.61 20.52 10.95
N ALA A 255 8.77 19.66 10.40
CA ALA A 255 8.54 19.59 8.96
C ALA A 255 7.35 20.46 8.57
N CYS A 256 7.51 21.24 7.50
CA CYS A 256 6.44 22.05 6.92
C CYS A 256 6.38 21.85 5.40
N SER A 257 5.15 21.82 4.87
CA SER A 257 4.91 21.66 3.44
C SER A 257 3.65 22.38 2.99
N GLY A 258 3.51 22.57 1.68
CA GLY A 258 2.48 23.42 1.16
C GLY A 258 2.41 23.52 -0.35
N MET A 259 1.89 24.66 -0.83
CA MET A 259 1.55 24.84 -2.24
C MET A 259 2.75 25.13 -3.12
N GLN A 260 3.54 26.14 -2.76
CA GLN A 260 4.62 26.65 -3.58
C GLN A 260 5.79 27.16 -2.72
N PRO A 261 7.03 26.75 -3.01
CA PRO A 261 7.41 25.61 -3.86
C PRO A 261 6.90 24.26 -3.31
N PRO A 262 6.70 23.22 -4.15
CA PRO A 262 6.23 21.90 -3.74
C PRO A 262 7.33 21.08 -3.04
N LEU A 263 7.80 21.59 -1.90
CA LEU A 263 8.89 21.02 -1.11
C LEU A 263 8.49 20.85 0.35
N ILE A 264 9.31 20.09 1.06
CA ILE A 264 9.20 19.91 2.51
C ILE A 264 10.41 20.62 3.12
N ARG A 265 10.18 21.69 3.88
CA ARG A 265 11.23 22.31 4.70
C ARG A 265 11.24 21.65 6.06
N ILE A 266 12.44 21.50 6.60
CA ILE A 266 12.68 20.95 7.94
C ILE A 266 13.42 22.02 8.72
N LEU A 267 12.85 22.45 9.83
CA LEU A 267 13.43 23.39 10.77
C LEU A 267 13.90 22.64 12.01
N ASN A 268 14.99 23.11 12.61
CA ASN A 268 15.54 22.60 13.86
C ASN A 268 15.36 23.63 14.98
N LYS A 269 14.86 23.20 16.13
CA LYS A 269 14.81 24.00 17.36
C LYS A 269 16.24 24.11 17.90
N THR A 270 16.79 25.32 17.84
CA THR A 270 18.19 25.59 18.19
C THR A 270 18.24 26.66 19.27
N GLN A 271 18.98 26.38 20.35
CA GLN A 271 19.27 27.36 21.39
C GLN A 271 20.32 28.34 20.88
N ILE A 272 19.98 29.62 20.86
CA ILE A 272 20.89 30.71 20.55
C ILE A 272 21.16 31.47 21.84
N LYS A 273 22.44 31.64 22.16
CA LYS A 273 22.89 32.54 23.23
C LYS A 273 23.16 33.91 22.64
N ARG A 274 22.56 34.96 23.19
CA ARG A 274 22.96 36.36 22.94
C ARG A 274 23.10 37.05 24.28
N GLU A 275 24.27 37.64 24.51
CA GLU A 275 24.61 38.26 25.81
C GLU A 275 24.39 37.24 26.93
N ASP A 276 23.59 37.58 27.94
CA ASP A 276 23.26 36.73 29.10
C ASP A 276 21.94 35.95 28.93
N ALA A 277 21.28 36.01 27.76
CA ALA A 277 20.00 35.37 27.52
C ALA A 277 20.09 34.21 26.52
N THR A 278 19.45 33.08 26.87
CA THR A 278 19.29 31.92 25.98
C THR A 278 17.86 31.85 25.48
N PHE A 279 17.66 31.85 24.17
CA PHE A 279 16.34 31.66 23.57
C PHE A 279 16.35 30.61 22.46
N ASP A 280 15.25 29.89 22.33
CA ASP A 280 15.03 28.91 21.27
C ASP A 280 14.58 29.61 19.98
N ARG A 281 15.15 29.21 18.84
CA ARG A 281 14.65 29.58 17.51
C ARG A 281 14.52 28.39 16.59
N TRP A 282 13.62 28.51 15.63
CA TRP A 282 13.45 27.53 14.55
C TRP A 282 14.27 27.93 13.33
N ILE A 283 15.35 27.19 13.09
CA ILE A 283 16.28 27.50 11.99
C ILE A 283 16.12 26.45 10.89
N LYS A 284 16.15 26.86 9.62
CA LYS A 284 16.16 25.92 8.50
C LYS A 284 17.34 24.96 8.62
N PHE A 285 17.02 23.67 8.72
CA PHE A 285 17.98 22.59 8.79
C PHE A 285 18.13 21.91 7.43
N LEU A 286 17.02 21.44 6.86
CA LEU A 286 17.04 20.66 5.63
C LEU A 286 15.84 21.00 4.74
N GLN A 287 15.97 20.65 3.46
CA GLN A 287 14.90 20.74 2.48
C GLN A 287 14.85 19.45 1.66
N ARG A 288 13.64 18.95 1.40
CA ARG A 288 13.37 17.83 0.49
C ARG A 288 12.47 18.29 -0.63
N ASP A 289 12.73 17.76 -1.82
CA ASP A 289 11.92 18.03 -3.01
C ASP A 289 11.35 16.67 -3.54
N PRO A 290 10.56 15.92 -2.76
CA PRO A 290 10.12 14.57 -3.17
C PRO A 290 8.92 14.58 -4.11
N HIS A 291 8.20 15.69 -4.22
CA HIS A 291 6.95 15.78 -4.98
C HIS A 291 7.11 16.74 -6.15
N LYS A 292 6.28 16.54 -7.18
CA LYS A 292 6.20 17.47 -8.33
C LYS A 292 5.10 18.50 -8.19
N HIS A 293 4.08 18.19 -7.39
CA HIS A 293 2.96 19.08 -7.07
C HIS A 293 2.91 19.37 -5.57
N TYR A 294 2.01 20.26 -5.17
CA TYR A 294 1.87 20.66 -3.77
C TYR A 294 1.66 19.47 -2.84
N VAL A 295 2.21 19.59 -1.64
CA VAL A 295 2.10 18.60 -0.57
C VAL A 295 1.05 19.11 0.41
N LYS A 296 -0.07 18.39 0.51
CA LYS A 296 -1.21 18.81 1.33
C LYS A 296 -1.14 18.23 2.74
N SER A 297 -0.47 17.09 2.91
CA SER A 297 -0.50 16.35 4.17
C SER A 297 0.87 15.78 4.53
N LEU A 298 1.20 15.83 5.83
CA LEU A 298 2.44 15.34 6.42
C LEU A 298 2.17 14.56 7.70
N ALA A 299 3.02 13.59 7.99
CA ALA A 299 3.15 12.98 9.32
C ALA A 299 4.62 12.69 9.60
N MET A 300 5.09 13.00 10.80
CA MET A 300 6.40 12.55 11.28
C MET A 300 6.18 11.22 11.99
N ILE A 301 6.93 10.19 11.60
CA ILE A 301 6.90 8.86 12.21
C ILE A 301 8.23 8.64 12.96
N PRO A 302 8.29 7.66 13.90
CA PRO A 302 9.51 7.37 14.65
C PRO A 302 10.74 7.12 13.76
N ASN A 303 11.93 7.24 14.35
CA ASN A 303 13.22 7.07 13.67
C ASN A 303 13.53 8.14 12.61
N GLY A 304 13.07 9.38 12.82
CA GLY A 304 13.43 10.51 11.98
C GLY A 304 12.95 10.36 10.53
N ARG A 305 11.71 9.88 10.33
CA ARG A 305 11.11 9.74 8.99
C ARG A 305 9.87 10.61 8.86
N ILE A 306 9.67 11.16 7.67
CA ILE A 306 8.51 11.96 7.29
C ILE A 306 7.75 11.20 6.22
N VAL A 307 6.45 11.02 6.44
CA VAL A 307 5.51 10.59 5.41
C VAL A 307 4.83 11.83 4.85
N SER A 308 4.72 11.89 3.53
CA SER A 308 4.25 13.05 2.80
C SER A 308 3.41 12.64 1.60
N GLY A 309 2.41 13.47 1.27
CA GLY A 309 1.47 13.21 0.19
C GLY A 309 0.75 14.48 -0.24
N GLY A 310 0.40 14.53 -1.52
CA GLY A 310 -0.29 15.68 -2.10
C GLY A 310 -0.92 15.37 -3.44
N GLN A 311 -1.00 16.37 -4.33
CA GLN A 311 -1.77 16.28 -5.58
C GLN A 311 -1.24 15.24 -6.58
N ASP A 312 0.06 14.93 -6.53
CA ASP A 312 0.67 13.89 -7.37
C ASP A 312 0.20 12.47 -7.03
N GLY A 313 -0.45 12.30 -5.87
CA GLY A 313 -0.94 11.01 -5.41
C GLY A 313 0.16 10.02 -5.04
N ILE A 314 1.42 10.44 -4.96
CA ILE A 314 2.53 9.57 -4.54
C ILE A 314 2.63 9.67 -3.01
N LEU A 315 2.70 8.52 -2.33
CA LEU A 315 2.99 8.49 -0.90
C LEU A 315 4.52 8.39 -0.74
N THR A 316 5.14 9.42 -0.17
CA THR A 316 6.59 9.49 -0.05
C THR A 316 7.05 9.41 1.39
N ILE A 317 7.99 8.52 1.67
CA ILE A 317 8.67 8.40 2.97
C ILE A 317 10.11 8.90 2.81
N SER A 318 10.50 9.92 3.56
CA SER A 318 11.83 10.54 3.47
C SER A 318 12.44 10.78 4.85
N PRO A 319 13.78 10.77 4.99
CA PRO A 319 14.42 11.02 6.28
C PRO A 319 14.42 12.51 6.63
N SER A 320 14.15 12.82 7.90
CA SER A 320 14.16 14.18 8.45
C SER A 320 15.52 14.62 9.00
N GLU A 321 16.35 13.67 9.43
CA GLU A 321 17.59 13.96 10.16
C GLU A 321 18.86 13.93 9.31
N ARG A 322 18.90 13.06 8.28
CA ARG A 322 20.12 12.81 7.50
C ARG A 322 20.22 13.75 6.31
N MET A 323 21.34 14.45 6.10
CA MET A 323 21.51 15.29 4.91
C MET A 323 21.35 14.51 3.61
N ARG A 324 22.05 13.37 3.50
CA ARG A 324 21.91 12.41 2.40
C ARG A 324 20.96 11.30 2.81
N GLY A 325 19.90 11.12 2.03
CA GLY A 325 18.94 10.06 2.26
C GLY A 325 17.97 9.93 1.08
N TYR A 326 17.65 8.69 0.71
CA TYR A 326 16.75 8.40 -0.38
C TYR A 326 15.30 8.52 0.10
N ALA A 327 14.48 9.16 -0.73
CA ALA A 327 13.04 9.16 -0.55
C ALA A 327 12.45 7.90 -1.19
N CYS A 328 11.59 7.19 -0.47
CA CYS A 328 10.88 6.01 -0.94
C CYS A 328 9.51 6.47 -1.42
N GLN A 329 9.23 6.30 -2.72
CA GLN A 329 8.00 6.78 -3.36
C GLN A 329 7.11 5.60 -3.73
N HIS A 330 5.98 5.48 -3.04
CA HIS A 330 4.96 4.47 -3.32
C HIS A 330 3.91 5.04 -4.27
N ALA A 331 3.72 4.38 -5.41
CA ALA A 331 2.70 4.77 -6.38
C ALA A 331 1.28 4.46 -5.84
N PRO A 332 0.24 5.17 -6.31
CA PRO A 332 -1.15 4.97 -5.90
C PRO A 332 -1.75 3.70 -6.53
N PHE A 333 -1.19 2.53 -6.23
CA PHE A 333 -1.67 1.26 -6.74
C PHE A 333 -3.00 0.87 -6.09
N LEU A 334 -3.88 0.27 -6.88
CA LEU A 334 -5.11 -0.32 -6.35
C LEU A 334 -4.77 -1.59 -5.56
N LYS A 335 -5.41 -1.78 -4.40
CA LYS A 335 -5.25 -3.00 -3.59
C LYS A 335 -5.78 -4.22 -4.32
N GLY A 336 -5.11 -5.36 -4.17
CA GLY A 336 -5.47 -6.64 -4.78
C GLY A 336 -4.95 -6.80 -6.20
N SER A 337 -5.38 -7.87 -6.88
CA SER A 337 -4.91 -8.16 -8.25
C SER A 337 -5.35 -7.06 -9.24
N VAL A 338 -4.38 -6.32 -9.77
CA VAL A 338 -4.59 -5.26 -10.78
C VAL A 338 -4.53 -5.81 -12.20
N VAL A 339 -3.77 -6.89 -12.38
CA VAL A 339 -3.48 -7.50 -13.67
C VAL A 339 -3.81 -8.97 -13.57
N SER A 340 -4.58 -9.47 -14.54
CA SER A 340 -4.84 -10.90 -14.69
C SER A 340 -4.49 -11.30 -16.11
N VAL A 341 -3.93 -12.50 -16.28
CA VAL A 341 -3.33 -12.94 -17.54
C VAL A 341 -3.96 -14.27 -17.96
N ALA A 342 -4.36 -14.35 -19.23
CA ALA A 342 -4.77 -15.60 -19.86
C ALA A 342 -3.63 -16.06 -20.79
N ALA A 343 -2.82 -16.97 -20.27
CA ALA A 343 -1.60 -17.45 -20.94
C ALA A 343 -1.89 -18.08 -22.31
N ALA A 344 -2.95 -18.89 -22.42
CA ALA A 344 -3.30 -19.63 -23.63
C ALA A 344 -3.50 -18.74 -24.87
N GLN A 345 -4.01 -17.52 -24.67
CA GLN A 345 -4.30 -16.56 -25.74
C GLN A 345 -3.42 -15.31 -25.69
N LYS A 346 -2.42 -15.27 -24.80
CA LYS A 346 -1.58 -14.10 -24.51
C LYS A 346 -2.39 -12.82 -24.26
N LEU A 347 -3.46 -12.93 -23.47
CA LEU A 347 -4.31 -11.80 -23.10
C LEU A 347 -3.94 -11.25 -21.72
N VAL A 348 -4.07 -9.93 -21.57
CA VAL A 348 -3.87 -9.22 -20.31
C VAL A 348 -5.09 -8.37 -20.00
N LEU A 349 -5.71 -8.65 -18.86
CA LEU A 349 -6.81 -7.87 -18.30
C LEU A 349 -6.25 -6.87 -17.28
N LEU A 350 -6.42 -5.58 -17.57
CA LEU A 350 -5.97 -4.47 -16.73
C LEU A 350 -7.16 -3.84 -16.00
N ARG A 351 -7.10 -3.80 -14.68
CA ARG A 351 -8.13 -3.22 -13.82
C ARG A 351 -7.88 -1.76 -13.51
N TYR A 352 -8.82 -0.90 -13.85
CA TYR A 352 -8.87 0.48 -13.40
C TYR A 352 -9.96 0.62 -12.33
N SER A 353 -10.05 1.82 -11.75
CA SER A 353 -11.04 2.12 -10.72
C SER A 353 -12.50 1.89 -11.17
N ASN A 354 -12.84 2.31 -12.39
CA ASN A 354 -14.19 2.27 -12.93
C ASN A 354 -14.26 1.60 -14.31
N SER A 355 -13.20 0.94 -14.77
CA SER A 355 -13.18 0.22 -16.05
C SER A 355 -12.22 -0.97 -16.02
N LEU A 356 -12.41 -1.90 -16.94
CA LEU A 356 -11.50 -3.01 -17.21
C LEU A 356 -11.10 -2.97 -18.68
N HIS A 357 -9.82 -3.05 -18.97
CA HIS A 357 -9.32 -3.06 -20.34
C HIS A 357 -8.66 -4.41 -20.64
N LEU A 358 -9.15 -5.10 -21.67
CA LEU A 358 -8.55 -6.33 -22.15
C LEU A 358 -7.65 -6.04 -23.35
N TRP A 359 -6.43 -6.54 -23.30
CA TRP A 359 -5.41 -6.38 -24.33
C TRP A 359 -4.90 -7.73 -24.80
N ARG A 360 -4.62 -7.84 -26.09
CA ARG A 360 -3.81 -8.91 -26.66
C ARG A 360 -2.36 -8.43 -26.73
N LEU A 361 -1.43 -9.24 -26.22
CA LEU A 361 -0.01 -8.93 -26.31
C LEU A 361 0.47 -9.03 -27.76
N GLY A 362 1.44 -8.19 -28.11
CA GLY A 362 2.08 -8.21 -29.42
C GLY A 362 2.86 -9.51 -29.67
N THR A 363 3.04 -9.86 -30.94
CA THR A 363 3.86 -10.99 -31.37
C THR A 363 5.28 -10.54 -31.66
N ALA A 364 6.25 -11.41 -31.36
CA ALA A 364 7.65 -11.16 -31.66
C ALA A 364 8.02 -11.64 -33.05
N LYS A 365 9.01 -10.98 -33.66
CA LYS A 365 9.69 -11.49 -34.86
C LYS A 365 10.32 -12.84 -34.51
N GLN A 366 9.98 -13.90 -35.26
CA GLN A 366 10.79 -15.12 -35.19
C GLN A 366 12.22 -14.74 -35.59
N LYS A 367 13.20 -14.93 -34.71
CA LYS A 367 14.60 -14.83 -35.11
C LYS A 367 14.82 -15.91 -36.17
N GLU A 368 15.22 -15.53 -37.37
CA GLU A 368 15.77 -16.47 -38.34
C GLU A 368 16.79 -17.34 -37.61
N THR A 369 16.64 -18.65 -37.73
CA THR A 369 17.55 -19.64 -37.17
C THR A 369 18.98 -19.26 -37.57
N ILE A 370 19.73 -18.74 -36.61
CA ILE A 370 21.14 -18.43 -36.79
C ILE A 370 21.85 -19.74 -37.13
N LYS A 371 22.66 -19.73 -38.19
CA LYS A 371 23.43 -20.88 -38.68
C LYS A 371 24.14 -21.59 -37.50
N PRO A 372 24.15 -22.94 -37.47
CA PRO A 372 24.77 -23.71 -36.40
C PRO A 372 26.29 -23.49 -36.45
N GLY A 373 26.83 -22.65 -35.56
CA GLY A 373 28.25 -22.34 -35.57
C GLY A 373 28.73 -21.26 -34.61
N LEU A 374 27.87 -20.35 -34.15
CA LEU A 374 28.24 -19.44 -33.04
C LEU A 374 27.89 -20.08 -31.70
N ARG A 375 28.91 -20.30 -30.86
CA ARG A 375 28.78 -20.77 -29.47
C ARG A 375 27.83 -19.85 -28.68
N MET A 376 26.57 -20.25 -28.55
CA MET A 376 25.54 -19.64 -27.70
C MET A 376 25.66 -20.14 -26.25
N ASN A 377 26.82 -19.92 -25.60
CA ASN A 377 27.00 -20.27 -24.19
C ASN A 377 27.82 -19.19 -23.49
N THR A 378 27.13 -18.21 -22.88
CA THR A 378 27.70 -17.29 -21.87
C THR A 378 26.64 -16.41 -21.16
N LEU A 379 25.34 -16.66 -21.30
CA LEU A 379 24.31 -15.92 -20.58
C LEU A 379 23.86 -16.72 -19.35
N ALA A 380 23.82 -16.08 -18.19
CA ALA A 380 23.48 -16.73 -16.93
C ALA A 380 22.01 -17.21 -16.91
N ILE A 381 21.75 -18.32 -16.20
CA ILE A 381 20.39 -18.83 -15.93
C ILE A 381 19.56 -17.74 -15.24
N GLY A 382 18.35 -17.46 -15.74
CA GLY A 382 17.49 -16.37 -15.25
C GLY A 382 17.75 -15.01 -15.93
N HIS A 383 18.53 -14.98 -17.02
CA HIS A 383 18.71 -13.78 -17.81
C HIS A 383 17.39 -13.40 -18.51
N THR A 384 16.98 -12.15 -18.33
CA THR A 384 15.70 -11.61 -18.77
C THR A 384 15.95 -10.47 -19.76
N GLU A 385 15.43 -10.62 -20.99
CA GLU A 385 15.60 -9.63 -22.06
C GLU A 385 14.25 -9.10 -22.54
N ASP A 386 14.15 -7.79 -22.77
CA ASP A 386 12.94 -7.17 -23.30
C ASP A 386 12.65 -7.71 -24.72
N LEU A 387 11.41 -8.12 -24.95
CA LEU A 387 10.98 -8.71 -26.21
C LEU A 387 10.79 -7.64 -27.29
N LEU A 388 11.42 -7.85 -28.45
CA LEU A 388 11.23 -7.00 -29.63
C LEU A 388 9.97 -7.45 -30.39
N LEU A 389 8.98 -6.57 -30.43
CA LEU A 389 7.68 -6.84 -31.05
C LEU A 389 7.72 -6.51 -32.54
N GLU A 390 7.09 -7.37 -33.34
CA GLU A 390 6.78 -7.11 -34.74
C GLU A 390 5.39 -6.49 -34.88
N GLN A 391 4.41 -7.06 -34.17
CA GLN A 391 3.06 -6.50 -34.09
C GLN A 391 2.85 -5.83 -32.73
N PRO A 392 2.29 -4.61 -32.70
CA PRO A 392 2.00 -3.93 -31.46
C PRO A 392 0.87 -4.63 -30.68
N PRO A 393 0.79 -4.45 -29.36
CA PRO A 393 -0.33 -4.94 -28.57
C PRO A 393 -1.64 -4.25 -28.98
N GLN A 394 -2.74 -5.00 -28.97
CA GLN A 394 -4.06 -4.52 -29.39
C GLN A 394 -5.04 -4.47 -28.23
N LYS A 395 -5.75 -3.35 -28.08
CA LYS A 395 -6.87 -3.24 -27.13
C LYS A 395 -8.09 -3.91 -27.73
N LEU A 396 -8.57 -4.98 -27.10
CA LEU A 396 -9.73 -5.73 -27.60
C LEU A 396 -11.03 -5.16 -27.04
N VAL A 397 -11.06 -4.93 -25.72
CA VAL A 397 -12.31 -4.61 -25.01
C VAL A 397 -12.05 -3.55 -23.94
N GLN A 398 -13.01 -2.64 -23.78
CA GLN A 398 -13.16 -1.79 -22.61
C GLN A 398 -14.53 -2.00 -21.96
N LEU A 399 -14.54 -2.60 -20.76
CA LEU A 399 -15.75 -2.72 -19.95
C LEU A 399 -15.81 -1.55 -18.98
N ASN A 400 -16.77 -0.65 -19.19
CA ASN A 400 -17.00 0.47 -18.28
C ASN A 400 -17.96 0.05 -17.16
N VAL A 401 -17.53 0.26 -15.93
CA VAL A 401 -18.37 0.06 -14.76
C VAL A 401 -19.18 1.34 -14.52
N ARG A 402 -20.46 1.21 -14.15
CA ARG A 402 -21.32 2.37 -13.86
C ARG A 402 -20.64 3.30 -12.85
N GLN A 403 -20.84 4.59 -13.00
CA GLN A 403 -20.28 5.61 -12.11
C GLN A 403 -20.54 5.25 -10.64
N TYR A 404 -19.55 5.51 -9.79
CA TYR A 404 -19.59 5.25 -8.34
C TYR A 404 -19.58 3.76 -7.93
N LYS A 405 -19.45 2.82 -8.86
CA LYS A 405 -19.17 1.41 -8.54
C LYS A 405 -17.69 1.12 -8.81
N PHE A 406 -16.88 1.27 -7.77
CA PHE A 406 -15.46 0.96 -7.83
C PHE A 406 -15.21 -0.54 -8.00
N CYS A 407 -14.28 -0.90 -8.88
CA CYS A 407 -13.88 -2.29 -9.13
C CYS A 407 -12.89 -2.78 -8.06
N ARG A 408 -13.35 -3.69 -7.20
CA ARG A 408 -12.58 -4.25 -6.06
C ARG A 408 -11.66 -5.40 -6.48
N ALA A 409 -12.09 -6.21 -7.44
CA ALA A 409 -11.30 -7.33 -7.96
C ALA A 409 -11.73 -7.66 -9.39
N SER A 410 -10.83 -8.23 -10.16
CA SER A 410 -11.12 -8.76 -11.50
C SER A 410 -10.17 -9.89 -11.84
N ALA A 411 -10.64 -10.87 -12.61
CA ALA A 411 -9.83 -11.94 -13.14
C ALA A 411 -10.32 -12.33 -14.54
N ILE A 412 -9.40 -12.84 -15.36
CA ILE A 412 -9.70 -13.56 -16.60
C ILE A 412 -9.36 -15.04 -16.40
N SER A 413 -10.14 -15.94 -16.99
CA SER A 413 -9.85 -17.37 -16.96
C SER A 413 -8.57 -17.70 -17.76
N PRO A 414 -7.81 -18.74 -17.37
CA PRO A 414 -6.60 -19.17 -18.09
C PRO A 414 -6.80 -19.41 -19.60
N ASP A 415 -7.98 -19.91 -20.00
CA ASP A 415 -8.36 -20.13 -21.39
C ASP A 415 -8.75 -18.86 -22.17
N GLY A 416 -8.90 -17.72 -21.48
CA GLY A 416 -9.28 -16.43 -22.05
C GLY A 416 -10.78 -16.25 -22.32
N LYS A 417 -11.64 -17.23 -22.01
CA LYS A 417 -13.07 -17.19 -22.38
C LYS A 417 -13.96 -16.48 -21.36
N TRP A 418 -13.53 -16.30 -20.12
CA TRP A 418 -14.35 -15.76 -19.04
C TRP A 418 -13.69 -14.57 -18.37
N ILE A 419 -14.47 -13.50 -18.16
CA ILE A 419 -14.04 -12.32 -17.39
C ILE A 419 -14.99 -12.17 -16.22
N CYS A 420 -14.44 -12.16 -15.00
CA CYS A 420 -15.19 -11.94 -13.78
C CYS A 420 -14.68 -10.68 -13.10
N TYR A 421 -15.60 -9.85 -12.60
CA TYR A 421 -15.23 -8.71 -11.77
C TYR A 421 -16.22 -8.46 -10.65
N SER A 422 -15.69 -7.88 -9.58
CA SER A 422 -16.39 -7.54 -8.36
C SER A 422 -16.33 -6.03 -8.13
N THR A 423 -17.45 -5.47 -7.73
CA THR A 423 -17.56 -4.11 -7.20
C THR A 423 -18.02 -4.17 -5.76
N HIS A 424 -18.06 -3.05 -5.04
CA HIS A 424 -18.60 -3.00 -3.67
C HIS A 424 -20.09 -3.44 -3.53
N LYS A 425 -20.83 -3.68 -4.61
CA LYS A 425 -22.25 -4.10 -4.57
C LYS A 425 -22.57 -5.38 -5.32
N GLU A 426 -21.79 -5.73 -6.33
CA GLU A 426 -22.15 -6.80 -7.27
C GLU A 426 -20.92 -7.52 -7.79
N LEU A 427 -21.09 -8.82 -8.00
CA LEU A 427 -20.22 -9.69 -8.81
C LEU A 427 -20.86 -9.89 -10.19
N ARG A 428 -20.05 -9.82 -11.25
CA ARG A 428 -20.50 -10.08 -12.62
C ARG A 428 -19.54 -11.01 -13.36
N LEU A 429 -20.11 -11.89 -14.18
CA LEU A 429 -19.38 -12.80 -15.06
C LEU A 429 -19.79 -12.55 -16.51
N TYR A 430 -18.80 -12.49 -17.38
CA TYR A 430 -18.94 -12.30 -18.82
C TYR A 430 -18.24 -13.42 -19.57
N ARG A 431 -18.87 -13.88 -20.66
CA ARG A 431 -18.27 -14.75 -21.66
C ARG A 431 -17.70 -13.90 -22.79
N LEU A 432 -16.45 -14.15 -23.13
CA LEU A 432 -15.71 -13.53 -24.22
C LEU A 432 -15.66 -14.48 -25.41
N HIS A 433 -16.07 -14.01 -26.58
CA HIS A 433 -15.86 -14.70 -27.85
C HIS A 433 -14.79 -13.92 -28.61
N THR A 434 -13.58 -14.47 -28.67
CA THR A 434 -12.44 -13.81 -29.31
C THR A 434 -12.56 -13.71 -30.83
N ASP A 435 -13.24 -14.68 -31.46
CA ASP A 435 -13.30 -14.78 -32.93
C ASP A 435 -14.15 -13.65 -33.55
N ILE A 436 -15.24 -13.29 -32.88
CA ILE A 436 -16.17 -12.23 -33.31
C ILE A 436 -15.98 -10.96 -32.45
N LEU A 437 -15.06 -10.98 -31.47
CA LEU A 437 -14.86 -9.95 -30.45
C LEU A 437 -16.18 -9.50 -29.79
N SER A 438 -16.95 -10.47 -29.28
CA SER A 438 -18.21 -10.20 -28.58
C SER A 438 -18.10 -10.53 -27.09
N ILE A 439 -18.84 -9.77 -26.27
CA ILE A 439 -18.96 -10.02 -24.84
C ILE A 439 -20.42 -10.16 -24.47
N GLN A 440 -20.73 -11.24 -23.76
CA GLN A 440 -22.05 -11.51 -23.24
C GLN A 440 -22.01 -11.62 -21.72
N ARG A 441 -22.88 -10.87 -21.04
CA ARG A 441 -23.06 -11.03 -19.59
C ARG A 441 -23.84 -12.30 -19.31
N LYS A 442 -23.27 -13.24 -18.57
CA LYS A 442 -23.91 -14.51 -18.20
C LYS A 442 -24.40 -14.52 -16.76
N PHE A 443 -23.73 -13.80 -15.86
CA PHE A 443 -24.14 -13.73 -14.45
C PHE A 443 -24.04 -12.32 -13.87
N GLN A 444 -25.00 -12.00 -12.98
CA GLN A 444 -24.97 -10.82 -12.12
C GLN A 444 -25.57 -11.18 -10.77
N SER A 445 -24.83 -10.91 -9.68
CA SER A 445 -25.37 -11.10 -8.33
C SER A 445 -26.59 -10.19 -8.11
N THR A 446 -27.70 -10.79 -7.70
CA THR A 446 -28.94 -10.10 -7.32
C THR A 446 -28.87 -9.49 -5.93
N THR A 447 -27.98 -9.98 -5.06
CA THR A 447 -27.83 -9.49 -3.68
C THR A 447 -26.62 -8.57 -3.53
N ASN A 448 -26.80 -7.46 -2.78
CA ASN A 448 -25.73 -6.52 -2.40
C ASN A 448 -24.62 -7.16 -1.53
N LYS A 449 -24.80 -8.41 -1.11
CA LYS A 449 -23.92 -9.11 -0.17
C LYS A 449 -22.81 -9.91 -0.83
N LEU A 450 -22.80 -10.07 -2.16
CA LEU A 450 -21.76 -10.83 -2.85
C LEU A 450 -20.77 -9.88 -3.56
N HIS A 451 -19.94 -9.23 -2.76
CA HIS A 451 -18.76 -8.50 -3.22
C HIS A 451 -17.51 -9.12 -2.61
N THR A 452 -16.40 -9.06 -3.36
CA THR A 452 -15.13 -9.71 -3.03
C THR A 452 -13.94 -8.83 -3.41
N ASP A 453 -12.83 -9.02 -2.70
CA ASP A 453 -11.49 -8.54 -3.07
C ASP A 453 -10.64 -9.61 -3.78
N HIS A 454 -11.07 -10.88 -3.77
CA HIS A 454 -10.36 -12.02 -4.36
C HIS A 454 -11.27 -12.81 -5.30
N ILE A 455 -10.84 -12.92 -6.56
CA ILE A 455 -11.48 -13.72 -7.60
C ILE A 455 -10.39 -14.59 -8.22
N ILE A 456 -10.61 -15.90 -8.23
CA ILE A 456 -9.63 -16.87 -8.75
C ILE A 456 -10.38 -17.86 -9.65
N PHE A 457 -9.89 -18.05 -10.87
CA PHE A 457 -10.30 -19.15 -11.74
C PHE A 457 -9.38 -20.35 -11.48
N SER A 458 -9.93 -21.56 -11.53
CA SER A 458 -9.11 -22.77 -11.57
C SER A 458 -8.30 -22.86 -12.86
N ALA A 459 -7.20 -23.62 -12.84
CA ALA A 459 -6.31 -23.77 -14.00
C ALA A 459 -7.04 -24.35 -15.23
N ASP A 460 -8.00 -25.24 -15.01
CA ASP A 460 -8.87 -25.82 -16.04
C ASP A 460 -9.97 -24.86 -16.56
N SER A 461 -10.08 -23.64 -16.01
CA SER A 461 -11.11 -22.64 -16.31
C SER A 461 -12.56 -23.08 -16.04
N GLN A 462 -12.80 -24.18 -15.32
CA GLN A 462 -14.14 -24.71 -15.05
C GLN A 462 -14.74 -24.25 -13.73
N ARG A 463 -13.92 -23.79 -12.78
CA ARG A 463 -14.35 -23.37 -11.45
C ARG A 463 -13.96 -21.93 -11.17
N LEU A 464 -14.84 -21.22 -10.48
CA LEU A 464 -14.63 -19.87 -9.98
C LEU A 464 -14.66 -19.89 -8.45
N VAL A 465 -13.61 -19.36 -7.83
CA VAL A 465 -13.51 -19.17 -6.39
C VAL A 465 -13.64 -17.69 -6.07
N VAL A 466 -14.59 -17.38 -5.19
CA VAL A 466 -14.88 -16.02 -4.73
C VAL A 466 -14.82 -15.98 -3.21
N LEU A 467 -13.97 -15.10 -2.66
CA LEU A 467 -13.97 -14.85 -1.22
C LEU A 467 -15.11 -13.90 -0.84
N ASN A 468 -15.96 -14.31 0.10
CA ASN A 468 -16.95 -13.40 0.67
C ASN A 468 -16.82 -13.46 2.19
N GLN A 469 -16.39 -12.35 2.81
CA GLN A 469 -16.02 -12.30 4.22
C GLN A 469 -15.00 -13.40 4.53
N ASN A 470 -15.34 -14.35 5.42
CA ASN A 470 -14.47 -15.47 5.80
C ASN A 470 -14.92 -16.79 5.16
N GLN A 471 -15.57 -16.73 3.98
CA GLN A 471 -16.02 -17.89 3.22
C GLN A 471 -15.45 -17.88 1.80
N ALA A 472 -14.73 -18.93 1.41
CA ALA A 472 -14.37 -19.15 0.02
C ALA A 472 -15.49 -19.93 -0.68
N LYS A 473 -16.23 -19.28 -1.59
CA LYS A 473 -17.35 -19.88 -2.32
C LYS A 473 -16.89 -20.40 -3.67
N PHE A 474 -17.19 -21.66 -3.96
CA PHE A 474 -16.86 -22.33 -5.21
C PHE A 474 -18.09 -22.37 -6.12
N PHE A 475 -17.90 -21.99 -7.37
CA PHE A 475 -18.92 -22.04 -8.41
C PHE A 475 -18.38 -22.85 -9.59
N ALA A 476 -19.23 -23.70 -10.18
CA ALA A 476 -18.96 -24.29 -11.49
C ALA A 476 -19.42 -23.33 -12.58
N ILE A 477 -18.61 -23.24 -13.63
CA ILE A 477 -18.89 -22.43 -14.81
C ILE A 477 -19.36 -23.38 -15.90
N SER A 478 -20.62 -23.22 -16.31
CA SER A 478 -21.19 -23.89 -17.48
C SER A 478 -21.36 -22.87 -18.62
N GLU A 479 -21.74 -23.34 -19.81
CA GLU A 479 -21.84 -22.48 -20.99
C GLU A 479 -22.74 -21.25 -20.80
N ASP A 480 -23.82 -21.42 -20.03
CA ASP A 480 -24.84 -20.38 -19.81
C ASP A 480 -24.97 -19.92 -18.36
N ASN A 481 -24.59 -20.75 -17.38
CA ASN A 481 -24.87 -20.49 -15.98
C ASN A 481 -23.64 -20.61 -15.06
N LEU A 482 -23.67 -19.83 -13.99
CA LEU A 482 -22.76 -19.95 -12.86
C LEU A 482 -23.50 -20.66 -11.71
N THR A 483 -23.14 -21.91 -11.44
CA THR A 483 -23.82 -22.73 -10.43
C THR A 483 -22.99 -22.79 -9.15
N PHE A 484 -23.59 -22.44 -8.02
CA PHE A 484 -22.94 -22.59 -6.70
C PHE A 484 -22.74 -24.07 -6.39
N LEU A 485 -21.52 -24.45 -5.99
CA LEU A 485 -21.18 -25.82 -5.62
C LEU A 485 -21.20 -25.98 -4.10
N TYR A 486 -20.30 -25.28 -3.42
CA TYR A 486 -20.09 -25.36 -1.98
C TYR A 486 -19.30 -24.13 -1.49
N HIS A 487 -19.15 -24.01 -0.17
CA HIS A 487 -18.31 -22.98 0.44
C HIS A 487 -17.37 -23.61 1.48
N VAL A 488 -16.18 -23.02 1.62
CA VAL A 488 -15.19 -23.39 2.62
C VAL A 488 -15.19 -22.33 3.70
N MET A 489 -15.49 -22.73 4.93
CA MET A 489 -15.45 -21.85 6.10
C MET A 489 -14.01 -21.62 6.53
N LEU A 490 -13.50 -20.40 6.34
CA LEU A 490 -12.18 -19.98 6.82
C LEU A 490 -12.24 -19.47 8.27
N GLY A 491 -13.41 -18.99 8.69
CA GLY A 491 -13.68 -18.35 9.99
C GLY A 491 -13.16 -19.06 11.25
N PRO A 492 -13.21 -20.41 11.37
CA PRO A 492 -12.69 -21.10 12.55
C PRO A 492 -11.18 -20.95 12.75
N THR A 493 -10.43 -20.66 11.69
CA THR A 493 -8.97 -20.55 11.71
C THR A 493 -8.51 -19.12 11.48
N ILE A 494 -9.18 -18.41 10.56
CA ILE A 494 -8.90 -17.03 10.20
C ILE A 494 -10.05 -16.16 10.69
N THR A 495 -9.78 -15.35 11.71
CA THR A 495 -10.73 -14.38 12.26
C THR A 495 -10.57 -13.01 11.62
N ALA A 496 -9.34 -12.64 11.27
CA ALA A 496 -9.02 -11.38 10.63
C ALA A 496 -9.25 -11.38 9.11
N ASN A 497 -9.08 -10.22 8.46
CA ASN A 497 -9.29 -10.08 7.03
C ASN A 497 -8.25 -10.88 6.21
N VAL A 498 -8.69 -11.51 5.12
CA VAL A 498 -7.81 -12.28 4.22
C VAL A 498 -7.15 -11.33 3.21
N ASN A 499 -5.83 -11.17 3.35
CA ASN A 499 -5.03 -10.29 2.49
C ASN A 499 -4.62 -10.97 1.18
N HIS A 500 -4.39 -12.29 1.21
CA HIS A 500 -4.01 -13.07 0.02
C HIS A 500 -4.76 -14.40 0.01
N LEU A 501 -5.29 -14.76 -1.15
CA LEU A 501 -5.92 -16.06 -1.41
C LEU A 501 -5.26 -16.67 -2.64
N LEU A 502 -4.95 -17.96 -2.58
CA LEU A 502 -4.33 -18.72 -3.65
C LEU A 502 -5.01 -20.08 -3.77
N LEU A 503 -5.36 -20.47 -4.99
CA LEU A 503 -5.74 -21.83 -5.33
C LEU A 503 -4.55 -22.49 -6.04
N SER A 504 -4.24 -23.74 -5.68
CA SER A 504 -3.17 -24.47 -6.36
C SER A 504 -3.47 -24.67 -7.85
N PRO A 505 -2.43 -24.73 -8.71
CA PRO A 505 -2.62 -25.07 -10.13
C PRO A 505 -3.32 -26.42 -10.32
N CYS A 506 -3.04 -27.41 -9.45
CA CYS A 506 -3.74 -28.70 -9.44
C CYS A 506 -5.16 -28.67 -8.85
N GLY A 507 -5.62 -27.56 -8.28
CA GLY A 507 -6.94 -27.43 -7.66
C GLY A 507 -7.13 -28.11 -6.30
N ASN A 508 -6.13 -28.87 -5.82
CA ASN A 508 -6.21 -29.64 -4.57
C ASN A 508 -5.93 -28.86 -3.28
N TYR A 509 -5.30 -27.69 -3.35
CA TYR A 509 -4.94 -26.90 -2.17
C TYR A 509 -5.49 -25.48 -2.28
N LEU A 510 -6.09 -24.99 -1.20
CA LEU A 510 -6.50 -23.62 -1.02
C LEU A 510 -5.63 -23.01 0.08
N VAL A 511 -5.03 -21.86 -0.16
CA VAL A 511 -4.17 -21.16 0.80
C VAL A 511 -4.73 -19.77 1.03
N ALA A 512 -4.88 -19.39 2.29
CA ALA A 512 -5.27 -18.04 2.68
C ALA A 512 -4.29 -17.48 3.70
N ALA A 513 -3.82 -16.25 3.45
CA ALA A 513 -3.05 -15.47 4.40
C ALA A 513 -3.87 -14.27 4.89
N SER A 514 -3.80 -14.05 6.19
CA SER A 514 -4.64 -13.09 6.91
C SER A 514 -3.81 -11.97 7.53
N SER A 515 -4.49 -10.87 7.87
CA SER A 515 -3.83 -9.67 8.40
C SER A 515 -3.26 -9.82 9.81
N ASP A 516 -3.63 -10.87 10.55
CA ASP A 516 -3.07 -11.27 11.85
C ASP A 516 -1.92 -12.27 11.72
N ASN A 517 -1.27 -12.29 10.54
CA ASN A 517 -0.09 -13.09 10.20
C ASN A 517 -0.31 -14.61 10.21
N VAL A 518 -1.56 -15.07 10.07
CA VAL A 518 -1.86 -16.51 9.93
C VAL A 518 -1.90 -16.89 8.45
N VAL A 519 -1.14 -17.94 8.09
CA VAL A 519 -1.22 -18.61 6.79
C VAL A 519 -1.77 -20.01 7.00
N ALA A 520 -2.96 -20.28 6.46
CA ALA A 520 -3.65 -21.54 6.59
C ALA A 520 -3.81 -22.22 5.22
N ILE A 521 -3.67 -23.54 5.21
CA ILE A 521 -3.79 -24.38 4.02
C ILE A 521 -4.91 -25.39 4.22
N TRP A 522 -5.81 -25.48 3.25
CA TRP A 522 -6.85 -26.50 3.17
C TRP A 522 -6.57 -27.43 2.00
N GLN A 523 -6.79 -28.73 2.19
CA GLN A 523 -6.64 -29.76 1.17
C GLN A 523 -8.01 -30.32 0.77
N HIS A 524 -8.21 -30.50 -0.53
CA HIS A 524 -9.35 -31.20 -1.10
C HIS A 524 -9.25 -32.70 -0.82
N LYS A 525 -10.33 -33.32 -0.30
CA LYS A 525 -10.42 -34.77 -0.10
C LYS A 525 -11.41 -35.38 -1.10
N GLU A 526 -10.94 -36.27 -1.96
CA GLU A 526 -11.72 -36.85 -3.08
C GLU A 526 -12.92 -37.71 -2.64
N ASN A 527 -12.88 -38.31 -1.44
CA ASN A 527 -13.83 -39.38 -1.05
C ASN A 527 -15.07 -38.94 -0.26
N ARG A 528 -15.34 -37.64 -0.12
CA ARG A 528 -16.64 -37.14 0.39
C ARG A 528 -16.98 -35.88 -0.40
N HIS A 529 -18.25 -35.69 -0.73
CA HIS A 529 -18.78 -34.47 -1.36
C HIS A 529 -18.01 -33.22 -0.88
N PRO A 530 -17.56 -32.38 -1.82
CA PRO A 530 -16.26 -31.72 -1.79
C PRO A 530 -16.13 -30.80 -0.58
N ASN A 531 -15.35 -31.24 0.40
CA ASN A 531 -15.04 -30.44 1.58
C ASN A 531 -13.52 -30.32 1.68
N PHE A 532 -13.01 -29.15 1.30
CA PHE A 532 -11.68 -28.71 1.70
C PHE A 532 -11.60 -28.79 3.23
N LYS A 533 -10.69 -29.61 3.75
CA LYS A 533 -10.41 -29.69 5.18
C LYS A 533 -9.12 -28.95 5.47
N LEU A 534 -9.06 -28.29 6.62
CA LEU A 534 -7.84 -27.68 7.11
C LEU A 534 -6.77 -28.77 7.18
N LEU A 535 -5.68 -28.57 6.44
CA LEU A 535 -4.52 -29.46 6.44
C LEU A 535 -3.59 -29.04 7.57
N LEU A 536 -3.12 -27.80 7.51
CA LEU A 536 -2.21 -27.23 8.50
C LEU A 536 -2.25 -25.70 8.47
N THR A 537 -1.76 -25.10 9.55
CA THR A 537 -1.43 -23.68 9.64
C THR A 537 0.07 -23.54 9.74
N LEU A 538 0.68 -22.70 8.92
CA LEU A 538 2.11 -22.42 9.04
C LEU A 538 2.41 -21.74 10.39
N PRO A 539 3.65 -21.89 10.91
CA PRO A 539 4.09 -21.14 12.08
C PRO A 539 3.85 -19.64 11.88
N ARG A 540 3.29 -18.98 12.90
CA ARG A 540 3.00 -17.55 12.85
C ARG A 540 4.30 -16.76 12.74
N HIS A 541 4.42 -15.96 11.70
CA HIS A 541 5.55 -15.06 11.52
C HIS A 541 5.27 -13.69 12.15
N GLN A 542 6.32 -12.99 12.56
CA GLN A 542 6.18 -11.67 13.18
C GLN A 542 5.74 -10.60 12.18
N ALA A 543 6.24 -10.70 10.94
CA ALA A 543 5.90 -9.79 9.86
C ALA A 543 4.70 -10.31 9.05
N GLY A 544 3.89 -9.38 8.53
CA GLY A 544 2.73 -9.70 7.70
C GLY A 544 3.11 -10.31 6.36
N THR A 545 2.26 -11.20 5.85
CA THR A 545 2.41 -11.83 4.53
C THR A 545 2.16 -10.82 3.41
N THR A 546 3.09 -10.75 2.45
CA THR A 546 3.05 -9.79 1.34
C THR A 546 2.87 -10.45 -0.02
N ALA A 547 3.29 -11.71 -0.19
CA ALA A 547 3.07 -12.49 -1.40
C ALA A 547 2.98 -14.00 -1.10
N LEU A 548 2.22 -14.70 -1.95
CA LEU A 548 2.09 -16.16 -1.95
C LEU A 548 2.28 -16.68 -3.37
N ALA A 549 2.95 -17.81 -3.52
CA ALA A 549 3.00 -18.59 -4.75
C ALA A 549 3.14 -20.08 -4.43
N MET A 550 2.66 -20.96 -5.30
CA MET A 550 2.76 -22.40 -5.13
C MET A 550 3.28 -23.03 -6.42
N HIS A 551 4.14 -24.05 -6.29
CA HIS A 551 4.67 -24.77 -7.45
C HIS A 551 3.55 -25.51 -8.19
N GLU A 552 3.70 -25.65 -9.51
CA GLU A 552 2.68 -26.30 -10.36
C GLU A 552 2.64 -27.81 -10.15
N ASN A 553 3.82 -28.44 -10.10
CA ASN A 553 3.98 -29.89 -10.07
C ASN A 553 4.22 -30.45 -8.65
N GLU A 554 4.66 -29.59 -7.72
CA GLU A 554 5.01 -30.00 -6.36
C GLU A 554 4.13 -29.25 -5.35
N PRO A 555 3.65 -29.91 -4.27
CA PRO A 555 2.87 -29.27 -3.21
C PRO A 555 3.78 -28.46 -2.26
N ARG A 556 4.54 -27.53 -2.83
CA ARG A 556 5.44 -26.62 -2.12
C ARG A 556 4.89 -25.20 -2.20
N LEU A 557 4.73 -24.57 -1.05
CA LEU A 557 4.22 -23.21 -0.89
C LEU A 557 5.37 -22.25 -0.59
N VAL A 558 5.40 -21.12 -1.30
CA VAL A 558 6.37 -20.05 -1.11
C VAL A 558 5.66 -18.82 -0.57
N VAL A 559 6.18 -18.29 0.53
CA VAL A 559 5.62 -17.15 1.25
C VAL A 559 6.68 -16.08 1.37
N ALA A 560 6.33 -14.83 1.05
CA ALA A 560 7.15 -13.67 1.37
C ALA A 560 6.48 -12.82 2.46
N TYR A 561 7.32 -12.23 3.32
CA TYR A 561 6.90 -11.43 4.46
C TYR A 561 7.39 -9.97 4.37
N ALA A 562 6.79 -9.09 5.17
CA ALA A 562 7.07 -7.66 5.16
C ALA A 562 8.46 -7.28 5.72
N ASP A 563 9.19 -8.20 6.33
CA ASP A 563 10.60 -8.06 6.71
C ASP A 563 11.57 -8.51 5.58
N GLY A 564 11.03 -8.83 4.41
CA GLY A 564 11.80 -9.28 3.25
C GLY A 564 12.22 -10.75 3.28
N ARG A 565 11.82 -11.53 4.30
CA ARG A 565 12.06 -12.98 4.31
C ARG A 565 11.20 -13.68 3.27
N ILE A 566 11.78 -14.73 2.70
CA ILE A 566 11.15 -15.63 1.73
C ILE A 566 11.35 -17.05 2.25
N VAL A 567 10.25 -17.78 2.34
CA VAL A 567 10.24 -19.11 2.94
C VAL A 567 9.48 -20.05 2.04
N GLU A 568 10.05 -21.23 1.79
CA GLU A 568 9.43 -22.31 1.05
C GLU A 568 9.13 -23.48 2.00
N TYR A 569 7.88 -23.92 1.99
CA TYR A 569 7.37 -24.97 2.85
C TYR A 569 6.82 -26.12 2.01
N ASP A 570 7.30 -27.33 2.29
CA ASP A 570 6.80 -28.56 1.66
C ASP A 570 5.60 -29.08 2.45
N LEU A 571 4.42 -29.11 1.81
CA LEU A 571 3.18 -29.50 2.47
C LEU A 571 3.09 -31.01 2.71
N LEU A 572 3.81 -31.84 1.95
CA LEU A 572 3.80 -33.30 2.15
C LEU A 572 4.68 -33.68 3.34
N ASN A 573 5.89 -33.14 3.36
CA ASN A 573 6.89 -33.44 4.39
C ASN A 573 6.75 -32.55 5.64
N SER A 574 5.86 -31.54 5.58
CA SER A 574 5.61 -30.58 6.65
C SER A 574 6.89 -29.89 7.17
N CYS A 575 7.81 -29.57 6.27
CA CYS A 575 9.12 -28.98 6.61
C CYS A 575 9.49 -27.81 5.71
N PHE A 576 10.33 -26.92 6.23
CA PHE A 576 10.93 -25.84 5.47
C PHE A 576 12.03 -26.39 4.55
N THR A 577 11.91 -26.13 3.26
CA THR A 577 12.88 -26.56 2.24
C THR A 577 13.85 -25.44 1.89
N CYS A 578 13.40 -24.19 1.97
CA CYS A 578 14.23 -23.01 1.76
C CYS A 578 13.81 -21.87 2.69
N GLU A 579 14.78 -21.16 3.25
CA GLU A 579 14.56 -19.97 4.08
C GLU A 579 15.64 -18.92 3.78
N SER A 580 15.21 -17.68 3.56
CA SER A 580 16.13 -16.55 3.36
C SER A 580 16.37 -15.78 4.65
N GLU A 581 17.50 -15.08 4.70
CA GLU A 581 17.78 -14.08 5.74
C GLU A 581 16.81 -12.89 5.68
N GLU A 582 16.66 -12.17 6.80
CA GLU A 582 15.90 -10.92 6.82
C GLU A 582 16.55 -9.90 5.90
N TYR A 583 15.74 -9.19 5.11
CA TYR A 583 16.22 -8.17 4.19
C TYR A 583 17.40 -8.59 3.29
N LEU A 584 17.46 -9.87 2.90
CA LEU A 584 18.44 -10.39 1.93
C LEU A 584 18.60 -9.45 0.70
N ILE A 585 17.49 -8.87 0.26
CA ILE A 585 17.44 -7.85 -0.78
C ILE A 585 17.39 -6.47 -0.10
N ASN A 586 18.47 -5.69 -0.13
CA ASN A 586 18.54 -4.37 0.55
C ASN A 586 17.36 -3.40 0.23
N THR A 587 16.77 -3.48 -0.96
CA THR A 587 15.62 -2.62 -1.33
C THR A 587 14.34 -2.98 -0.56
N THR A 588 14.27 -4.17 0.04
CA THR A 588 13.12 -4.60 0.83
C THR A 588 12.99 -3.90 2.16
N HIS A 589 13.97 -3.10 2.61
CA HIS A 589 13.77 -2.13 3.70
C HIS A 589 12.79 -1.01 3.34
N SER A 590 12.61 -0.75 2.05
CA SER A 590 11.80 0.36 1.52
C SER A 590 10.58 -0.13 0.75
N PHE A 591 10.69 -1.25 0.03
CA PHE A 591 9.64 -1.80 -0.80
C PHE A 591 9.45 -3.29 -0.55
N VAL A 592 8.27 -3.68 -0.05
CA VAL A 592 7.96 -5.09 0.16
C VAL A 592 8.02 -5.90 -1.13
N ILE A 593 8.32 -7.18 -1.01
CA ILE A 593 8.14 -8.14 -2.10
C ILE A 593 6.65 -8.20 -2.40
N LYS A 594 6.26 -7.80 -3.61
CA LYS A 594 4.87 -7.66 -4.04
C LYS A 594 4.32 -8.94 -4.67
N GLY A 595 5.20 -9.73 -5.26
CA GLY A 595 4.82 -10.99 -5.90
C GLY A 595 6.00 -11.91 -6.11
N ILE A 596 5.67 -13.18 -6.26
CA ILE A 596 6.59 -14.29 -6.52
C ILE A 596 6.06 -15.00 -7.77
N VAL A 597 6.96 -15.29 -8.71
CA VAL A 597 6.71 -16.07 -9.92
C VAL A 597 7.67 -17.24 -9.90
N LEU A 598 7.12 -18.44 -9.98
CA LEU A 598 7.88 -19.68 -9.92
C LEU A 598 8.14 -20.22 -11.32
N ASP A 599 9.17 -21.06 -11.43
CA ASP A 599 9.49 -21.76 -12.65
C ASP A 599 8.99 -23.19 -12.63
N SER A 600 8.11 -23.50 -13.58
CA SER A 600 7.54 -24.83 -13.77
C SER A 600 8.61 -25.86 -14.14
N ASN A 601 9.68 -25.42 -14.83
CA ASN A 601 10.74 -26.29 -15.31
C ASN A 601 11.91 -26.37 -14.34
N ASN A 602 12.13 -25.33 -13.53
CA ASN A 602 13.23 -25.29 -12.57
C ASN A 602 12.76 -24.86 -11.18
N PRO A 603 12.46 -25.81 -10.27
CA PRO A 603 11.94 -25.50 -8.93
C PRO A 603 12.96 -24.80 -8.02
N ASN A 604 14.24 -24.67 -8.45
CA ASN A 604 15.27 -23.94 -7.71
C ASN A 604 15.33 -22.45 -8.06
N MET A 605 14.63 -22.02 -9.11
CA MET A 605 14.64 -20.63 -9.56
C MET A 605 13.37 -19.89 -9.12
N PHE A 606 13.58 -18.72 -8.53
CA PHE A 606 12.52 -17.82 -8.10
C PHE A 606 12.65 -16.48 -8.79
N ILE A 607 11.54 -15.96 -9.26
CA ILE A 607 11.45 -14.57 -9.71
C ILE A 607 10.60 -13.82 -8.71
N VAL A 608 11.23 -12.90 -7.99
CA VAL A 608 10.54 -12.05 -7.02
C VAL A 608 10.66 -10.61 -7.43
N TYR A 609 9.64 -9.83 -7.14
CA TYR A 609 9.62 -8.45 -7.56
C TYR A 609 8.99 -7.55 -6.51
N ASN A 610 9.49 -6.33 -6.44
CA ASN A 610 8.90 -5.23 -5.67
C ASN A 610 8.52 -4.09 -6.61
N GLU A 611 8.24 -2.89 -6.08
CA GLU A 611 7.82 -1.75 -6.91
C GLU A 611 8.93 -1.21 -7.84
N LEU A 612 10.21 -1.54 -7.57
CA LEU A 612 11.36 -0.99 -8.27
C LEU A 612 12.15 -2.00 -9.08
N TYR A 613 12.13 -3.27 -8.70
CA TYR A 613 13.02 -4.27 -9.26
C TYR A 613 12.34 -5.62 -9.45
N ILE A 614 12.80 -6.33 -10.47
CA ILE A 614 12.61 -7.77 -10.65
C ILE A 614 13.93 -8.44 -10.30
N TYR A 615 13.90 -9.44 -9.44
CA TYR A 615 15.05 -10.22 -9.00
C TYR A 615 14.88 -11.66 -9.45
N SER A 616 15.93 -12.21 -10.07
CA SER A 616 16.06 -13.66 -10.26
C SER A 616 16.92 -14.21 -9.14
N MET A 617 16.43 -15.23 -8.45
CA MET A 617 17.11 -15.87 -7.32
C MET A 617 17.18 -17.38 -7.54
N GLU A 618 18.23 -17.99 -7.00
CA GLU A 618 18.47 -19.43 -7.07
C GLU A 618 18.65 -20.00 -5.67
N LYS A 619 18.10 -21.19 -5.43
CA LYS A 619 18.38 -22.00 -4.23
C LYS A 619 19.80 -22.51 -4.28
N TYR A 620 20.50 -22.45 -3.16
CA TYR A 620 21.80 -23.11 -3.02
C TYR A 620 21.91 -23.81 -1.68
N SER A 621 22.70 -24.88 -1.66
CA SER A 621 23.02 -25.59 -0.42
C SER A 621 24.23 -24.94 0.24
N ASN A 622 24.15 -24.69 1.55
CA ASN A 622 25.25 -24.09 2.31
C ASN A 622 26.49 -25.01 2.45
N ASN A 623 26.51 -26.19 1.81
CA ASN A 623 27.60 -27.14 1.93
C ASN A 623 28.74 -26.92 0.92
N GLU A 624 28.58 -26.03 -0.06
CA GLU A 624 29.58 -25.88 -1.15
C GLU A 624 30.62 -24.75 -0.95
N ASP A 625 30.50 -23.88 0.05
CA ASP A 625 31.44 -22.76 0.26
C ASP A 625 32.57 -23.03 1.29
N ASN A 626 32.69 -24.25 1.82
CA ASN A 626 33.72 -24.60 2.83
C ASN A 626 35.00 -25.25 2.24
N HIS A 627 35.44 -24.86 1.05
CA HIS A 627 36.76 -25.29 0.51
C HIS A 627 37.91 -24.33 0.80
N LEU A 628 37.73 -23.33 1.67
CA LEU A 628 38.81 -22.48 2.20
C LEU A 628 38.79 -22.42 3.74
N ALA A 629 38.74 -23.57 4.41
CA ALA A 629 39.17 -23.66 5.80
C ALA A 629 39.81 -25.04 6.04
N LYS A 630 41.14 -25.05 6.23
CA LYS A 630 41.90 -26.24 6.58
C LYS A 630 41.55 -26.71 8.00
N SER A 631 41.41 -28.04 8.10
CA SER A 631 41.63 -28.93 9.25
C SER A 631 40.82 -28.74 10.54
N ALA A 632 40.07 -29.78 10.90
CA ALA A 632 40.41 -30.65 12.03
C ALA A 632 39.60 -31.96 11.97
N LYS A 633 40.26 -33.09 12.27
CA LYS A 633 39.67 -34.43 12.41
C LYS A 633 38.60 -34.42 13.50
N LEU A 634 37.47 -35.09 13.27
CA LEU A 634 36.67 -35.70 14.34
C LEU A 634 35.87 -36.90 13.79
N SER A 635 35.65 -37.83 14.71
CA SER A 635 35.42 -39.26 14.57
C SER A 635 34.04 -39.67 14.06
N LYS A 636 34.01 -40.87 13.46
CA LYS A 636 32.80 -41.64 13.17
C LYS A 636 32.07 -41.95 14.49
N GLU A 637 30.80 -41.54 14.60
CA GLU A 637 29.68 -42.36 15.11
C GLU A 637 28.38 -41.54 15.21
N SER A 638 27.25 -42.26 15.07
CA SER A 638 25.83 -41.86 15.13
C SER A 638 25.16 -41.39 13.82
N ARG A 639 24.50 -42.34 13.15
CA ARG A 639 23.40 -42.09 12.20
C ARG A 639 22.17 -41.63 13.00
N ALA A 640 22.12 -40.36 13.33
CA ALA A 640 20.86 -39.67 13.60
C ALA A 640 20.27 -39.22 12.26
N VAL A 641 18.95 -39.24 12.11
CA VAL A 641 18.26 -38.61 10.97
C VAL A 641 18.58 -37.12 11.02
N VAL A 642 19.62 -36.70 10.31
CA VAL A 642 20.01 -35.29 10.21
C VAL A 642 18.87 -34.57 9.50
N ALA A 643 18.11 -33.78 10.23
CA ALA A 643 17.16 -32.84 9.66
C ALA A 643 17.94 -32.00 8.63
N LYS A 644 17.63 -32.19 7.34
CA LYS A 644 18.34 -31.52 6.26
C LYS A 644 18.11 -30.02 6.44
N LYS A 645 19.16 -29.26 6.75
CA LYS A 645 19.08 -27.80 6.95
C LYS A 645 18.44 -27.17 5.71
N PRO A 646 17.48 -26.23 5.85
CA PRO A 646 16.85 -25.59 4.71
C PRO A 646 17.91 -24.91 3.82
N MET A 647 17.68 -24.95 2.51
CA MET A 647 18.52 -24.25 1.54
C MET A 647 18.37 -22.74 1.68
N SER A 648 19.37 -21.98 1.24
CA SER A 648 19.32 -20.51 1.23
C SER A 648 19.06 -19.97 -0.18
N LEU A 649 18.78 -18.67 -0.30
CA LEU A 649 18.54 -17.98 -1.56
C LEU A 649 19.68 -17.02 -1.89
N LYS A 650 20.11 -17.02 -3.15
CA LYS A 650 21.08 -16.07 -3.67
C LYS A 650 20.50 -15.28 -4.84
N VAL A 651 20.65 -13.97 -4.82
CA VAL A 651 20.27 -13.09 -5.92
C VAL A 651 21.27 -13.27 -7.07
N LYS A 652 20.77 -13.66 -8.25
CA LYS A 652 21.57 -13.86 -9.48
C LYS A 652 21.55 -12.64 -10.38
N SER A 653 20.37 -12.05 -10.56
CA SER A 653 20.20 -10.87 -11.41
C SER A 653 19.15 -9.93 -10.82
N LYS A 654 19.25 -8.65 -11.18
CA LYS A 654 18.26 -7.63 -10.84
C LYS A 654 18.01 -6.73 -12.04
N ILE A 655 16.75 -6.37 -12.25
CA ILE A 655 16.34 -5.45 -13.32
C ILE A 655 15.53 -4.32 -12.74
N LEU A 656 15.94 -3.08 -13.04
CA LEU A 656 15.22 -1.87 -12.64
C LEU A 656 13.93 -1.69 -13.47
N ARG A 657 12.83 -1.42 -12.79
CA ARG A 657 11.49 -1.12 -13.31
C ARG A 657 10.84 -0.06 -12.43
N HIS A 658 10.51 1.10 -12.99
CA HIS A 658 9.83 2.15 -12.21
C HIS A 658 8.35 1.80 -12.03
N HIS A 659 7.87 1.82 -10.77
CA HIS A 659 6.48 1.52 -10.38
C HIS A 659 5.93 0.23 -11.01
N LEU A 660 6.61 -0.87 -10.76
CA LEU A 660 6.21 -2.20 -11.18
C LEU A 660 4.90 -2.63 -10.48
N VAL A 661 3.90 -2.97 -11.28
CA VAL A 661 2.57 -3.35 -10.81
C VAL A 661 2.47 -4.85 -10.59
N HIS A 662 2.84 -5.63 -11.59
CA HIS A 662 2.68 -7.07 -11.63
C HIS A 662 3.69 -7.72 -12.58
N VAL A 663 4.09 -8.95 -12.28
CA VAL A 663 4.82 -9.84 -13.17
C VAL A 663 4.10 -11.18 -13.17
N ALA A 664 3.88 -11.73 -14.36
CA ALA A 664 3.25 -13.02 -14.56
C ALA A 664 4.00 -13.79 -15.65
N ARG A 665 3.85 -15.12 -15.61
CA ARG A 665 4.40 -16.03 -16.60
C ARG A 665 3.35 -16.35 -17.67
N LEU A 666 3.77 -16.34 -18.94
CA LEU A 666 2.93 -16.72 -20.08
C LEU A 666 3.23 -18.15 -20.50
N ASN A 667 4.51 -18.52 -20.55
CA ASN A 667 4.98 -19.88 -20.80
C ASN A 667 6.36 -20.06 -20.15
N ALA A 668 7.00 -21.21 -20.36
CA ALA A 668 8.32 -21.50 -19.80
C ALA A 668 9.37 -20.40 -20.10
N ASN A 669 9.29 -19.73 -21.25
CA ASN A 669 10.31 -18.80 -21.72
C ASN A 669 9.84 -17.34 -21.80
N GLU A 670 8.55 -17.06 -21.63
CA GLU A 670 7.97 -15.72 -21.75
C GLU A 670 7.35 -15.25 -20.43
N LEU A 671 7.74 -14.04 -20.03
CA LEU A 671 7.16 -13.28 -18.94
C LEU A 671 6.45 -12.04 -19.47
N VAL A 672 5.46 -11.57 -18.71
CA VAL A 672 4.89 -10.24 -18.88
C VAL A 672 5.07 -9.46 -17.59
N ASN A 673 5.57 -8.24 -17.70
CA ASN A 673 5.51 -7.27 -16.62
C ASN A 673 4.62 -6.10 -17.00
N VAL A 674 3.99 -5.50 -16.00
CA VAL A 674 3.18 -4.30 -16.14
C VAL A 674 3.75 -3.24 -15.22
N SER A 675 4.15 -2.10 -15.77
CA SER A 675 4.73 -0.99 -15.03
C SER A 675 4.05 0.33 -15.38
N ILE A 676 4.10 1.30 -14.46
CA ILE A 676 3.55 2.65 -14.65
C ILE A 676 4.71 3.64 -14.76
N GLN A 677 4.78 4.40 -15.85
CA GLN A 677 5.74 5.49 -15.94
C GLN A 677 5.25 6.70 -15.13
N THR A 678 6.13 7.29 -14.31
CA THR A 678 5.81 8.48 -13.51
C THR A 678 5.40 9.66 -14.40
N SER A 679 5.99 9.81 -15.59
CA SER A 679 5.57 10.80 -16.58
C SER A 679 4.10 10.64 -16.97
N ASN A 680 3.66 9.40 -17.21
CA ASN A 680 2.27 9.12 -17.59
C ASN A 680 1.29 9.34 -16.43
N LEU A 681 1.73 9.07 -15.20
CA LEU A 681 0.95 9.38 -13.99
C LEU A 681 0.70 10.90 -13.91
N LEU A 682 1.77 11.69 -14.04
CA LEU A 682 1.73 13.14 -13.88
C LEU A 682 1.12 13.87 -15.09
N ALA A 683 1.12 13.27 -16.29
CA ALA A 683 0.59 13.88 -17.51
C ALA A 683 -0.90 14.25 -17.43
N SER A 684 -1.66 13.60 -16.54
CA SER A 684 -3.08 13.91 -16.32
C SER A 684 -3.34 15.06 -15.35
N LEU A 685 -2.29 15.55 -14.67
CA LEU A 685 -2.37 16.67 -13.74
C LEU A 685 -2.04 17.98 -14.46
N PRO A 686 -2.49 19.14 -13.93
CA PRO A 686 -2.02 20.42 -14.42
C PRO A 686 -0.49 20.51 -14.37
N PRO A 687 0.14 21.36 -15.19
CA PRO A 687 1.60 21.52 -15.16
C PRO A 687 2.07 21.83 -13.73
N PRO A 688 3.16 21.18 -13.26
CA PRO A 688 3.68 21.41 -11.93
C PRO A 688 4.18 22.85 -11.78
N TYR A 689 4.26 23.34 -10.54
CA TYR A 689 4.88 24.63 -10.27
C TYR A 689 6.37 24.59 -10.62
N GLU A 690 6.74 25.25 -11.70
CA GLU A 690 8.12 25.30 -12.15
C GLU A 690 8.96 26.23 -11.28
N ARG A 691 10.20 25.81 -11.01
CA ARG A 691 11.20 26.63 -10.33
C ARG A 691 12.40 26.77 -11.26
N LYS A 692 12.83 28.00 -11.50
CA LYS A 692 14.12 28.27 -12.15
C LYS A 692 15.23 27.66 -11.28
N LYS A 693 15.87 26.61 -11.79
CA LYS A 693 17.14 26.12 -11.25
C LYS A 693 18.26 26.85 -11.98
N PHE A 694 18.99 27.69 -11.27
CA PHE A 694 20.22 28.29 -11.82
C PHE A 694 21.37 27.29 -11.60
N GLY A 695 22.14 27.01 -12.66
CA GLY A 695 23.38 26.21 -12.57
C GLY A 695 23.25 24.69 -12.61
N ALA A 696 22.18 24.13 -13.21
CA ALA A 696 22.13 22.69 -13.50
C ALA A 696 22.52 22.46 -14.97
N SER A 697 23.79 22.16 -15.22
CA SER A 697 24.29 21.55 -16.46
C SER A 697 23.99 20.05 -16.47
#